data_AF-A0A118WWX5-F1
#
_entry.id   AF-A0A118WWX5-F1
#
_cell.length_a   1.000
_cell.length_b   1.000
_cell.length_c   1.000
_cell.angle_alpha   90.00
_cell.angle_beta   90.00
_cell.angle_gamma   90.00
#
_symmetry.space_group_name_H-M   'P 1'
#
loop_
_entity.id
_entity.type
_entity.pdbx_description
1 polymer ?
#
loop_
_entity_poly.entity_id
_entity_poly.type
_entity_poly.pdbx_seq_one_letter_code
_entity_poly.pdbx_strand_id
1 'polypeptide(L)'
;MSMKQIRAALLGAWLAAIASVVHAQYSTDWIANTFGTIAAHVGNGARSMWVAPEGVIYTSSRWDENAGGVAMYQNGQGIGTIGLHDEFQGGAITGNASSLFVALGYNRTFGSGSVGRYNRSTNTRDLRIPVSVWTGLQYADVITGLATAGTLLYVSDFYGNRVRVFTTNGVWQRDINVTGPGALALDAAGNLWVARKSAGVVVQYSPAGTLMNTIQMGAASRPSALYFDASTGLLMVGDEGPDMNIKSYGLVGIPAQVGTFGVQGGYLDTTSGIKGQVGDKRFTRVAGIGKDAAGNLYVLNNAWGGGWDLGRNGSTDLHAYSPAGALQWKLQALNFEAVAAPDPATDGAYFYSGANIYTGTAGGTFVANTIDPFTYPRDPRLDMRDYQRGQHFGQLVTVGGNRILVASGQNPANFNFYYFNAASGYIAIPAGSLPGKPFNTTLQVTAGFAIDGNGDVWAGLNGTNAITHYLMTGFDATGKPSWGKPTTIPVPATVAPVTRIVYQSDSDTMILAQGLAGNWDWTAMNGYIEVYHGWKAGNTSAPNPVITLTSPNPKSIAAAGRYLFVGYVHTVPNIDVFDLSTGSLVTTLTNSNPAAMDVGNDVDSMYGIRAYLRSSGEYVITKDNYNGSSIVVYRWLP
;
A
#
# COMPACT_ATOMS: atom_id res chain seq x y z
N MET A 1 61.87 25.26 -20.89
CA MET A 1 60.69 24.49 -21.33
C MET A 1 60.38 24.85 -22.77
N SER A 2 60.19 23.84 -23.64
CA SER A 2 59.89 24.08 -25.05
C SER A 2 58.47 24.62 -25.23
N MET A 3 58.23 25.37 -26.31
CA MET A 3 56.92 25.95 -26.65
C MET A 3 55.81 24.88 -26.78
N LYS A 4 56.17 23.61 -27.01
CA LYS A 4 55.26 22.45 -26.97
C LYS A 4 54.84 22.05 -25.55
N GLN A 5 55.73 22.15 -24.56
CA GLN A 5 55.43 21.84 -23.17
C GLN A 5 54.49 22.89 -22.54
N ILE A 6 54.64 24.16 -22.93
CA ILE A 6 53.76 25.25 -22.48
C ILE A 6 52.36 25.10 -23.08
N ARG A 7 52.25 24.71 -24.36
CA ARG A 7 50.95 24.43 -25.00
C ARG A 7 50.25 23.19 -24.42
N ALA A 8 50.99 22.15 -24.08
CA ALA A 8 50.44 20.96 -23.41
C ALA A 8 49.95 21.27 -21.98
N ALA A 9 50.72 22.07 -21.23
CA ALA A 9 50.33 22.51 -19.89
C ALA A 9 49.11 23.46 -19.92
N LEU A 10 49.03 24.36 -20.92
CA LEU A 10 47.88 25.24 -21.11
C LEU A 10 46.63 24.50 -21.59
N LEU A 11 46.78 23.46 -22.43
CA LEU A 11 45.66 22.60 -22.86
C LEU A 11 45.15 21.74 -21.69
N GLY A 12 46.06 21.22 -20.85
CA GLY A 12 45.71 20.50 -19.62
C GLY A 12 45.02 21.40 -18.58
N ALA A 13 45.48 22.65 -18.43
CA ALA A 13 44.83 23.64 -17.57
C ALA A 13 43.48 24.12 -18.13
N TRP A 14 43.32 24.21 -19.45
CA TRP A 14 42.04 24.52 -20.09
C TRP A 14 41.04 23.36 -19.97
N LEU A 15 41.46 22.11 -20.15
CA LEU A 15 40.62 20.93 -19.92
C LEU A 15 40.21 20.80 -18.44
N ALA A 16 41.10 21.14 -17.51
CA ALA A 16 40.78 21.19 -16.08
C ALA A 16 39.87 22.38 -15.70
N ALA A 17 39.91 23.48 -16.46
CA ALA A 17 39.04 24.65 -16.26
C ALA A 17 37.66 24.53 -16.96
N ILE A 18 37.54 23.66 -17.98
CA ILE A 18 36.26 23.31 -18.65
C ILE A 18 35.60 22.09 -18.00
N ALA A 19 36.29 21.38 -17.11
CA ALA A 19 35.65 20.53 -16.12
C ALA A 19 34.89 21.42 -15.12
N SER A 20 33.76 21.97 -15.55
CA SER A 20 32.66 22.23 -14.62
C SER A 20 32.57 20.99 -13.75
N VAL A 21 32.60 21.16 -12.43
CA VAL A 21 32.19 20.13 -11.49
C VAL A 21 30.77 19.78 -11.89
N VAL A 22 30.61 18.79 -12.77
CA VAL A 22 29.33 18.20 -13.10
C VAL A 22 29.00 17.48 -11.81
N HIS A 23 28.34 18.19 -10.90
CA HIS A 23 27.70 17.55 -9.76
C HIS A 23 26.85 16.46 -10.37
N ALA A 24 27.08 15.21 -9.96
CA ALA A 24 26.22 14.07 -10.26
C ALA A 24 24.77 14.55 -10.32
N GLN A 25 24.20 14.60 -11.53
CA GLN A 25 22.88 15.15 -11.71
C GLN A 25 21.90 14.06 -11.31
N TYR A 26 21.17 14.30 -10.23
CA TYR A 26 20.05 13.46 -9.86
C TYR A 26 18.77 14.27 -9.77
N SER A 27 17.64 13.60 -10.01
CA SER A 27 16.30 14.11 -9.74
C SER A 27 15.63 13.29 -8.65
N THR A 28 14.70 13.92 -7.94
CA THR A 28 13.85 13.32 -6.92
C THR A 28 12.41 13.52 -7.35
N ASP A 29 11.72 12.41 -7.55
CA ASP A 29 10.30 12.34 -7.89
C ASP A 29 9.58 11.39 -6.92
N TRP A 30 8.27 11.26 -7.08
CA TRP A 30 7.47 10.31 -6.30
C TRP A 30 6.46 9.59 -7.19
N ILE A 31 5.99 8.45 -6.67
CA ILE A 31 4.84 7.71 -7.18
C ILE A 31 3.92 7.31 -6.01
N ALA A 32 2.76 6.76 -6.35
CA ALA A 32 1.80 6.13 -5.44
C ALA A 32 1.00 7.05 -4.49
N ASN A 33 1.27 8.36 -4.43
CA ASN A 33 0.34 9.35 -3.90
C ASN A 33 0.07 10.43 -4.95
N THR A 34 -1.18 10.91 -5.05
CA THR A 34 -1.55 11.97 -6.00
C THR A 34 -0.71 13.23 -5.81
N PHE A 35 -0.39 13.57 -4.56
CA PHE A 35 0.42 14.72 -4.23
C PHE A 35 1.72 14.29 -3.55
N GLY A 36 2.80 15.02 -3.84
CA GLY A 36 4.13 14.69 -3.29
C GLY A 36 4.40 15.28 -1.91
N THR A 37 3.69 16.33 -1.49
CA THR A 37 3.96 17.04 -0.23
C THR A 37 3.05 16.56 0.90
N ILE A 38 3.54 16.55 2.14
CA ILE A 38 2.75 16.20 3.33
C ILE A 38 1.54 17.14 3.52
N ALA A 39 1.66 18.42 3.19
CA ALA A 39 0.52 19.34 3.33
C ALA A 39 -0.67 18.99 2.41
N ALA A 40 -0.40 18.41 1.23
CA ALA A 40 -1.43 18.12 0.24
C ALA A 40 -1.78 16.63 0.11
N HIS A 41 -0.97 15.73 0.68
CA HIS A 41 -1.09 14.29 0.42
C HIS A 41 -2.50 13.75 0.68
N VAL A 42 -2.85 12.74 -0.13
CA VAL A 42 -4.06 11.97 0.09
C VAL A 42 -3.81 11.03 1.26
N GLY A 43 -4.72 11.02 2.23
CA GLY A 43 -4.67 10.13 3.38
C GLY A 43 -4.86 8.66 2.97
N ASN A 44 -4.08 7.79 3.61
CA ASN A 44 -4.06 6.36 3.40
C ASN A 44 -5.29 5.67 3.98
N GLY A 45 -5.59 4.49 3.42
CA GLY A 45 -6.41 3.49 4.07
C GLY A 45 -7.85 3.90 4.35
N ALA A 46 -8.43 4.81 3.56
CA ALA A 46 -9.83 5.19 3.71
C ALA A 46 -10.75 3.99 3.48
N ARG A 47 -11.61 3.66 4.45
CA ARG A 47 -12.52 2.49 4.40
C ARG A 47 -13.98 2.87 4.32
N SER A 48 -14.31 4.13 4.57
CA SER A 48 -15.65 4.68 4.43
C SER A 48 -15.56 6.16 4.07
N MET A 49 -16.64 6.70 3.48
CA MET A 49 -16.71 8.12 3.17
C MET A 49 -18.13 8.68 3.33
N TRP A 50 -18.21 9.98 3.52
CA TRP A 50 -19.44 10.76 3.44
C TRP A 50 -19.19 12.01 2.59
N VAL A 51 -20.14 12.31 1.71
CA VAL A 51 -20.10 13.49 0.84
C VAL A 51 -21.15 14.48 1.33
N ALA A 52 -20.70 15.67 1.68
CA ALA A 52 -21.57 16.77 2.06
C ALA A 52 -22.24 17.38 0.81
N PRO A 53 -23.46 17.95 0.92
CA PRO A 53 -24.16 18.56 -0.22
C PRO A 53 -23.33 19.61 -0.97
N GLU A 54 -22.48 20.36 -0.29
CA GLU A 54 -21.57 21.37 -0.84
C GLU A 54 -20.31 20.80 -1.53
N GLY A 55 -20.18 19.47 -1.63
CA GLY A 55 -19.08 18.81 -2.34
C GLY A 55 -17.82 18.54 -1.51
N VAL A 56 -17.87 18.74 -0.19
CA VAL A 56 -16.79 18.29 0.70
C VAL A 56 -16.91 16.78 0.94
N ILE A 57 -15.81 16.07 0.78
CA ILE A 57 -15.71 14.63 0.96
C ILE A 57 -14.91 14.37 2.24
N TYR A 58 -15.48 13.59 3.14
CA TYR A 58 -14.83 13.14 4.35
C TYR A 58 -14.60 11.64 4.26
N THR A 59 -13.34 11.21 4.34
CA THR A 59 -12.98 9.79 4.36
C THR A 59 -12.49 9.40 5.73
N SER A 60 -12.87 8.23 6.24
CA SER A 60 -12.35 7.70 7.50
C SER A 60 -11.41 6.52 7.27
N SER A 61 -10.24 6.58 7.88
CA SER A 61 -9.25 5.51 7.95
C SER A 61 -8.96 5.19 9.41
N ARG A 62 -8.30 4.05 9.64
CA ARG A 62 -7.76 3.75 10.97
C ARG A 62 -6.41 4.44 11.17
N TRP A 63 -5.55 4.38 10.16
CA TRP A 63 -4.18 4.86 10.26
C TRP A 63 -3.76 5.63 9.02
N ASP A 64 -3.25 6.82 9.26
CA ASP A 64 -2.38 7.59 8.37
C ASP A 64 -1.39 8.36 9.24
N GLU A 65 -0.11 8.39 8.86
CA GLU A 65 0.95 8.96 9.68
C GLU A 65 0.78 10.47 9.90
N ASN A 66 0.31 11.21 8.90
CA ASN A 66 0.33 12.68 8.90
C ASN A 66 -1.00 13.34 8.49
N ALA A 67 -1.95 12.61 7.93
CA ALA A 67 -3.29 13.10 7.60
C ALA A 67 -4.35 12.81 8.68
N GLY A 68 -3.99 12.25 9.82
CA GLY A 68 -4.98 11.82 10.83
C GLY A 68 -5.92 10.74 10.31
N GLY A 69 -6.94 10.35 11.09
CA GLY A 69 -7.86 9.27 10.70
C GLY A 69 -9.14 9.72 9.97
N VAL A 70 -9.35 11.02 9.78
CA VAL A 70 -10.35 11.56 8.85
C VAL A 70 -9.73 12.62 7.94
N ALA A 71 -9.65 12.32 6.65
CA ALA A 71 -9.16 13.26 5.63
C ALA A 71 -10.33 13.97 4.93
N MET A 72 -10.12 15.23 4.55
CA MET A 72 -11.11 16.10 3.93
C MET A 72 -10.65 16.54 2.54
N TYR A 73 -11.52 16.40 1.55
CA TYR A 73 -11.24 16.79 0.17
C TYR A 73 -12.36 17.63 -0.41
N GLN A 74 -12.02 18.53 -1.33
CA GLN A 74 -12.98 19.24 -2.18
C GLN A 74 -12.31 19.61 -3.49
N ASN A 75 -13.03 19.47 -4.62
CA ASN A 75 -12.53 19.81 -5.96
C ASN A 75 -11.18 19.16 -6.30
N GLY A 76 -10.98 17.92 -5.87
CA GLY A 76 -9.73 17.17 -6.12
C GLY A 76 -8.53 17.69 -5.33
N GLN A 77 -8.73 18.38 -4.22
CA GLN A 77 -7.65 18.88 -3.35
C GLN A 77 -7.90 18.50 -1.89
N GLY A 78 -6.84 18.29 -1.12
CA GLY A 78 -6.89 18.17 0.33
C GLY A 78 -7.20 19.53 0.97
N ILE A 79 -8.16 19.58 1.88
CA ILE A 79 -8.56 20.83 2.56
C ILE A 79 -8.42 20.75 4.09
N GLY A 80 -7.92 19.63 4.61
CA GLY A 80 -7.67 19.46 6.03
C GLY A 80 -7.95 18.04 6.52
N THR A 81 -7.79 17.87 7.82
CA THR A 81 -7.88 16.57 8.49
C THR A 81 -8.49 16.72 9.87
N ILE A 82 -9.02 15.63 10.42
CA ILE A 82 -9.62 15.57 11.74
C ILE A 82 -9.05 14.37 12.50
N GLY A 83 -8.70 14.61 13.76
CA GLY A 83 -8.26 13.59 14.70
C GLY A 83 -6.86 13.04 14.42
N LEU A 84 -6.44 12.10 15.25
CA LEU A 84 -5.13 11.45 15.17
C LEU A 84 -5.21 10.11 14.43
N HIS A 85 -4.06 9.53 14.12
CA HIS A 85 -4.01 8.11 13.75
C HIS A 85 -4.54 7.25 14.91
N ASP A 86 -5.16 6.11 14.59
CA ASP A 86 -5.79 5.16 15.52
C ASP A 86 -6.95 5.71 16.38
N GLU A 87 -7.36 6.97 16.20
CA GLU A 87 -8.55 7.52 16.86
C GLU A 87 -9.85 6.89 16.34
N PHE A 88 -9.88 6.55 15.05
CA PHE A 88 -11.03 6.00 14.35
C PHE A 88 -10.78 4.54 13.96
N GLN A 89 -11.86 3.76 13.83
CA GLN A 89 -11.75 2.42 13.26
C GLN A 89 -11.81 2.41 11.72
N GLY A 90 -12.11 3.55 11.08
CA GLY A 90 -12.21 3.69 9.62
C GLY A 90 -13.50 3.20 8.98
N GLY A 91 -14.16 2.18 9.55
CA GLY A 91 -15.26 1.45 8.90
C GLY A 91 -16.61 2.17 8.75
N ALA A 92 -16.85 3.32 9.38
CA ALA A 92 -18.10 4.05 9.22
C ALA A 92 -17.99 5.56 9.50
N ILE A 93 -18.59 6.36 8.63
CA ILE A 93 -18.72 7.81 8.74
C ILE A 93 -20.05 8.28 8.12
N THR A 94 -20.63 9.33 8.69
CA THR A 94 -21.76 10.07 8.11
C THR A 94 -21.73 11.52 8.60
N GLY A 95 -22.64 12.36 8.14
CA GLY A 95 -22.72 13.75 8.57
C GLY A 95 -24.07 14.39 8.34
N ASN A 96 -24.18 15.64 8.73
CA ASN A 96 -25.28 16.54 8.45
C ASN A 96 -24.73 17.98 8.24
N ALA A 97 -25.60 18.99 8.27
CA ALA A 97 -25.20 20.38 8.03
C ALA A 97 -24.10 20.88 8.99
N SER A 98 -24.13 20.49 10.27
CA SER A 98 -23.23 21.02 11.31
C SER A 98 -22.22 20.02 11.84
N SER A 99 -22.47 18.72 11.67
CA SER A 99 -21.76 17.67 12.39
C SER A 99 -21.37 16.49 11.51
N LEU A 100 -20.21 15.92 11.80
CA LEU A 100 -19.80 14.59 11.36
C LEU A 100 -19.99 13.60 12.49
N PHE A 101 -20.30 12.36 12.15
CA PHE A 101 -20.36 11.23 13.06
C PHE A 101 -19.44 10.15 12.53
N VAL A 102 -18.46 9.74 13.33
CA VAL A 102 -17.40 8.82 12.91
C VAL A 102 -17.26 7.71 13.93
N ALA A 103 -17.14 6.48 13.46
CA ALA A 103 -16.89 5.33 14.33
C ALA A 103 -15.49 5.41 14.96
N LEU A 104 -15.43 5.41 16.28
CA LEU A 104 -14.18 5.52 17.04
C LEU A 104 -13.48 4.16 17.14
N GLY A 105 -12.16 4.18 17.06
CA GLY A 105 -11.30 3.03 17.29
C GLY A 105 -11.30 2.60 18.74
N TYR A 106 -10.77 1.40 19.00
CA TYR A 106 -10.50 0.94 20.36
C TYR A 106 -9.53 1.89 21.06
N ASN A 107 -9.83 2.26 22.30
CA ASN A 107 -8.79 2.80 23.19
C ASN A 107 -8.95 2.29 24.63
N ARG A 108 -7.93 2.56 25.45
CA ARG A 108 -7.89 2.09 26.84
C ARG A 108 -8.89 2.78 27.77
N THR A 109 -9.43 3.94 27.39
CA THR A 109 -10.35 4.72 28.23
C THR A 109 -11.78 4.18 28.14
N PHE A 110 -12.22 3.81 26.94
CA PHE A 110 -13.61 3.39 26.73
C PHE A 110 -13.82 2.16 25.86
N GLY A 111 -12.75 1.55 25.37
CA GLY A 111 -12.81 0.41 24.46
C GLY A 111 -13.33 0.78 23.08
N SER A 112 -13.99 -0.16 22.42
CA SER A 112 -14.62 -0.02 21.10
C SER A 112 -16.11 0.29 21.17
N GLY A 113 -16.78 0.40 20.01
CA GLY A 113 -18.25 0.48 19.95
C GLY A 113 -18.82 1.85 20.32
N SER A 114 -18.07 2.92 20.08
CA SER A 114 -18.51 4.30 20.27
C SER A 114 -18.48 5.08 18.95
N VAL A 115 -19.32 6.10 18.85
CA VAL A 115 -19.33 7.07 17.75
C VAL A 115 -18.94 8.44 18.31
N GLY A 116 -18.04 9.14 17.65
CA GLY A 116 -17.68 10.53 17.95
C GLY A 116 -18.48 11.47 17.06
N ARG A 117 -18.98 12.57 17.64
CA ARG A 117 -19.55 13.70 16.89
C ARG A 117 -18.52 14.82 16.83
N TYR A 118 -18.27 15.33 15.62
CA TYR A 118 -17.33 16.42 15.37
C TYR A 118 -18.08 17.59 14.75
N ASN A 119 -17.81 18.79 15.21
CA ASN A 119 -18.33 20.00 14.59
C ASN A 119 -17.59 20.28 13.28
N ARG A 120 -18.32 20.46 12.18
CA ARG A 120 -17.75 20.64 10.83
C ARG A 120 -17.02 21.96 10.62
N SER A 121 -17.29 22.97 11.45
CA SER A 121 -16.65 24.28 11.36
C SER A 121 -15.36 24.37 12.18
N THR A 122 -15.27 23.62 13.29
CA THR A 122 -14.12 23.66 14.20
C THR A 122 -13.25 22.41 14.11
N ASN A 123 -13.72 21.34 13.47
CA ASN A 123 -13.09 20.03 13.43
C ASN A 123 -12.85 19.39 14.81
N THR A 124 -13.56 19.85 15.84
CA THR A 124 -13.40 19.34 17.22
C THR A 124 -14.48 18.34 17.57
N ARG A 125 -14.10 17.28 18.31
CA ARG A 125 -15.06 16.34 18.89
C ARG A 125 -15.80 17.00 20.05
N ASP A 126 -17.12 17.06 19.97
CA ASP A 126 -17.97 17.68 21.00
C ASP A 126 -18.85 16.68 21.76
N LEU A 127 -18.99 15.45 21.24
CA LEU A 127 -19.78 14.39 21.88
C LEU A 127 -19.20 13.00 21.56
N ARG A 128 -19.27 12.10 22.55
CA ARG A 128 -19.08 10.66 22.38
C ARG A 128 -20.39 9.95 22.69
N ILE A 129 -20.82 9.09 21.79
CA ILE A 129 -22.03 8.27 21.93
C ILE A 129 -21.59 6.81 22.12
N PRO A 130 -21.78 6.21 23.32
CA PRO A 130 -21.57 4.78 23.51
C PRO A 130 -22.71 3.99 22.87
N VAL A 131 -22.39 3.11 21.92
CA VAL A 131 -23.38 2.39 21.11
C VAL A 131 -23.44 0.93 21.49
N SER A 132 -22.30 0.25 21.55
CA SER A 132 -22.22 -1.18 21.80
C SER A 132 -21.74 -1.50 23.21
N VAL A 133 -22.16 -2.65 23.73
CA VAL A 133 -21.60 -3.25 24.94
C VAL A 133 -20.31 -4.04 24.65
N TRP A 134 -20.01 -4.30 23.37
CA TRP A 134 -18.81 -5.01 22.93
C TRP A 134 -17.59 -4.08 22.88
N THR A 135 -17.17 -3.62 24.06
CA THR A 135 -16.09 -2.63 24.19
C THR A 135 -14.69 -3.23 24.21
N GLY A 136 -14.56 -4.54 24.46
CA GLY A 136 -13.26 -5.23 24.57
C GLY A 136 -12.60 -5.66 23.24
N LEU A 137 -13.18 -5.30 22.10
CA LEU A 137 -12.73 -5.78 20.79
C LEU A 137 -11.68 -4.83 20.18
N GLN A 138 -10.42 -5.24 20.24
CA GLN A 138 -9.34 -4.54 19.53
C GLN A 138 -9.35 -4.93 18.05
N TYR A 139 -8.98 -3.98 17.18
CA TYR A 139 -8.81 -4.23 15.75
C TYR A 139 -10.02 -4.91 15.10
N ALA A 140 -11.22 -4.43 15.42
CA ALA A 140 -12.48 -4.90 14.86
C ALA A 140 -13.40 -3.73 14.54
N ASP A 141 -14.28 -3.91 13.56
CA ASP A 141 -15.33 -2.94 13.25
C ASP A 141 -16.56 -3.28 14.08
N VAL A 142 -16.69 -2.64 15.24
CA VAL A 142 -17.89 -2.80 16.09
C VAL A 142 -19.05 -2.01 15.50
N ILE A 143 -18.74 -0.84 14.94
CA ILE A 143 -19.69 0.02 14.24
C ILE A 143 -19.45 -0.08 12.74
N THR A 144 -20.38 -0.66 11.99
CA THR A 144 -20.17 -1.05 10.57
C THR A 144 -20.96 -0.20 9.57
N GLY A 145 -21.70 0.79 10.07
CA GLY A 145 -22.50 1.68 9.25
C GLY A 145 -23.11 2.80 10.07
N LEU A 146 -23.17 3.98 9.46
CA LEU A 146 -23.75 5.19 10.04
C LEU A 146 -24.60 5.90 8.99
N ALA A 147 -25.74 6.44 9.41
CA ALA A 147 -26.53 7.34 8.58
C ALA A 147 -27.28 8.36 9.45
N THR A 148 -27.51 9.56 8.92
CA THR A 148 -28.34 10.59 9.55
C THR A 148 -29.64 10.79 8.78
N ALA A 149 -30.70 11.16 9.49
CA ALA A 149 -31.92 11.69 8.89
C ALA A 149 -32.61 12.63 9.88
N GLY A 150 -32.74 13.91 9.49
CA GLY A 150 -33.25 14.95 10.37
C GLY A 150 -32.45 15.04 11.67
N THR A 151 -33.12 14.83 12.81
CA THR A 151 -32.51 14.85 14.14
C THR A 151 -32.01 13.49 14.62
N LEU A 152 -32.04 12.45 13.78
CA LEU A 152 -31.69 11.08 14.14
C LEU A 152 -30.35 10.64 13.56
N LEU A 153 -29.67 9.78 14.31
CA LEU A 153 -28.48 9.04 13.94
C LEU A 153 -28.79 7.53 14.05
N TYR A 154 -28.55 6.80 12.97
CA TYR A 154 -28.69 5.36 12.89
C TYR A 154 -27.29 4.74 12.90
N VAL A 155 -27.12 3.72 13.73
CA VAL A 155 -25.80 3.10 13.96
C VAL A 155 -25.89 1.58 13.91
N SER A 156 -25.18 0.96 12.97
CA SER A 156 -25.04 -0.50 12.91
C SER A 156 -24.11 -1.00 14.01
N ASP A 157 -24.67 -1.65 15.02
CA ASP A 157 -23.95 -2.35 16.10
C ASP A 157 -23.77 -3.82 15.68
N PHE A 158 -22.63 -4.13 15.06
CA PHE A 158 -22.42 -5.39 14.35
C PHE A 158 -22.57 -6.61 15.27
N TYR A 159 -21.83 -6.62 16.38
CA TYR A 159 -21.86 -7.71 17.35
C TYR A 159 -23.15 -7.73 18.18
N GLY A 160 -23.81 -6.58 18.32
CA GLY A 160 -25.14 -6.48 18.92
C GLY A 160 -26.28 -6.99 18.03
N ASN A 161 -26.02 -7.31 16.75
CA ASN A 161 -27.03 -7.72 15.76
C ASN A 161 -28.24 -6.77 15.73
N ARG A 162 -27.97 -5.47 15.67
CA ARG A 162 -29.00 -4.43 15.66
C ARG A 162 -28.52 -3.14 15.03
N VAL A 163 -29.46 -2.34 14.56
CA VAL A 163 -29.24 -0.91 14.30
C VAL A 163 -29.81 -0.14 15.49
N ARG A 164 -28.97 0.66 16.15
CA ARG A 164 -29.39 1.54 17.25
C ARG A 164 -29.69 2.93 16.71
N VAL A 165 -30.78 3.52 17.17
CA VAL A 165 -31.21 4.87 16.77
C VAL A 165 -31.03 5.82 17.95
N PHE A 166 -30.34 6.92 17.71
CA PHE A 166 -30.12 8.00 18.66
C PHE A 166 -30.65 9.30 18.05
N THR A 167 -30.86 10.32 18.87
CA THR A 167 -30.84 11.69 18.37
C THR A 167 -29.40 12.06 17.98
N THR A 168 -29.22 13.08 17.15
CA THR A 168 -27.91 13.66 16.83
C THR A 168 -27.20 14.27 18.04
N ASN A 169 -27.91 14.42 19.16
CA ASN A 169 -27.38 14.79 20.49
C ASN A 169 -27.05 13.57 21.37
N GLY A 170 -27.11 12.35 20.83
CA GLY A 170 -26.68 11.13 21.53
C GLY A 170 -27.72 10.50 22.45
N VAL A 171 -28.98 10.95 22.41
CA VAL A 171 -30.05 10.36 23.23
C VAL A 171 -30.62 9.13 22.53
N TRP A 172 -30.48 7.96 23.14
CA TRP A 172 -31.05 6.71 22.59
C TRP A 172 -32.56 6.82 22.40
N GLN A 173 -33.06 6.29 21.29
CA GLN A 173 -34.48 6.29 20.93
C GLN A 173 -35.05 4.87 20.89
N ARG A 174 -34.40 3.97 20.15
CA ARG A 174 -34.83 2.57 19.97
C ARG A 174 -33.73 1.72 19.33
N ASP A 175 -33.94 0.42 19.34
CA ASP A 175 -33.14 -0.55 18.57
C ASP A 175 -34.02 -1.23 17.50
N ILE A 176 -33.42 -1.58 16.37
CA ILE A 176 -34.02 -2.37 15.28
C ILE A 176 -33.19 -3.65 15.15
N ASN A 177 -33.82 -4.81 15.28
CA ASN A 177 -33.12 -6.09 15.20
C ASN A 177 -32.70 -6.40 13.76
N VAL A 178 -31.41 -6.53 13.52
CA VAL A 178 -30.84 -6.80 12.20
C VAL A 178 -29.58 -7.65 12.38
N THR A 179 -29.56 -8.87 11.84
CA THR A 179 -28.37 -9.73 11.94
C THR A 179 -27.26 -9.26 11.01
N GLY A 180 -26.04 -9.09 11.54
CA GLY A 180 -24.87 -8.63 10.77
C GLY A 180 -25.12 -7.34 10.00
N PRO A 181 -25.55 -6.24 10.66
CA PRO A 181 -25.83 -4.99 9.98
C PRO A 181 -24.53 -4.36 9.47
N GLY A 182 -24.56 -3.77 8.27
CA GLY A 182 -23.43 -3.10 7.64
C GLY A 182 -23.77 -1.65 7.30
N ALA A 183 -23.42 -1.21 6.09
CA ALA A 183 -23.72 0.13 5.60
C ALA A 183 -25.24 0.44 5.65
N LEU A 184 -25.54 1.72 5.86
CA LEU A 184 -26.89 2.24 6.07
C LEU A 184 -27.21 3.34 5.06
N ALA A 185 -28.46 3.40 4.61
CA ALA A 185 -29.03 4.54 3.91
C ALA A 185 -30.49 4.77 4.33
N LEU A 186 -30.96 6.01 4.24
CA LEU A 186 -32.37 6.36 4.46
C LEU A 186 -32.96 6.81 3.13
N ASP A 187 -34.12 6.28 2.76
CA ASP A 187 -34.85 6.78 1.59
C ASP A 187 -35.68 8.04 1.91
N ALA A 188 -36.31 8.63 0.89
CA ALA A 188 -37.09 9.86 1.02
C ALA A 188 -38.30 9.72 1.98
N ALA A 189 -38.79 8.51 2.23
CA ALA A 189 -39.87 8.24 3.18
C ALA A 189 -39.34 7.97 4.60
N GLY A 190 -38.02 8.01 4.80
CA GLY A 190 -37.36 7.71 6.08
C GLY A 190 -37.25 6.22 6.38
N ASN A 191 -37.45 5.33 5.39
CA ASN A 191 -37.20 3.90 5.59
C ASN A 191 -35.69 3.66 5.63
N LEU A 192 -35.28 2.76 6.53
CA LEU A 192 -33.90 2.34 6.71
C LEU A 192 -33.57 1.18 5.80
N TRP A 193 -32.53 1.34 5.00
CA TRP A 193 -31.91 0.31 4.20
C TRP A 193 -30.60 -0.13 4.85
N VAL A 194 -30.45 -1.44 5.06
CA VAL A 194 -29.30 -2.05 5.73
C VAL A 194 -28.65 -3.09 4.83
N ALA A 195 -27.38 -2.87 4.50
CA ALA A 195 -26.58 -3.87 3.79
C ALA A 195 -26.16 -4.97 4.75
N ARG A 196 -26.50 -6.23 4.44
CA ARG A 196 -26.02 -7.41 5.17
C ARG A 196 -24.97 -8.10 4.31
N LYS A 197 -23.74 -7.59 4.39
CA LYS A 197 -22.61 -7.92 3.50
C LYS A 197 -22.42 -9.43 3.30
N SER A 198 -22.28 -10.20 4.38
CA SER A 198 -22.05 -11.66 4.31
C SER A 198 -23.25 -12.45 3.80
N ALA A 199 -24.46 -11.90 3.90
CA ALA A 199 -25.68 -12.53 3.41
C ALA A 199 -25.97 -12.18 1.94
N GLY A 200 -25.28 -11.19 1.35
CA GLY A 200 -25.52 -10.77 -0.03
C GLY A 200 -26.89 -10.09 -0.24
N VAL A 201 -27.43 -9.43 0.79
CA VAL A 201 -28.76 -8.80 0.72
C VAL A 201 -28.75 -7.36 1.23
N VAL A 202 -29.74 -6.59 0.80
CA VAL A 202 -30.08 -5.28 1.39
C VAL A 202 -31.51 -5.35 1.92
N VAL A 203 -31.70 -5.01 3.19
CA VAL A 203 -32.98 -5.17 3.89
C VAL A 203 -33.58 -3.80 4.22
N GLN A 204 -34.88 -3.64 3.96
CA GLN A 204 -35.62 -2.41 4.24
C GLN A 204 -36.44 -2.54 5.53
N TYR A 205 -36.40 -1.50 6.34
CA TYR A 205 -37.23 -1.33 7.54
C TYR A 205 -37.97 0.01 7.47
N SER A 206 -39.23 0.02 7.91
CA SER A 206 -40.03 1.24 8.04
C SER A 206 -39.40 2.23 9.02
N PRO A 207 -39.85 3.51 9.07
CA PRO A 207 -39.43 4.44 10.10
C PRO A 207 -39.90 4.03 11.49
N ALA A 208 -40.68 2.95 11.65
CA ALA A 208 -41.02 2.35 12.95
C ALA A 208 -40.10 1.16 13.32
N GLY A 209 -39.24 0.71 12.39
CA GLY A 209 -38.39 -0.48 12.56
C GLY A 209 -39.04 -1.79 12.13
N THR A 210 -40.17 -1.75 11.41
CA THR A 210 -40.84 -2.94 10.87
C THR A 210 -40.15 -3.40 9.59
N LEU A 211 -39.82 -4.68 9.48
CA LEU A 211 -39.28 -5.26 8.24
C LEU A 211 -40.28 -5.09 7.09
N MET A 212 -39.82 -4.63 5.93
CA MET A 212 -40.65 -4.38 4.75
C MET A 212 -40.24 -5.25 3.56
N ASN A 213 -39.08 -4.94 2.96
CA ASN A 213 -38.60 -5.61 1.75
C ASN A 213 -37.18 -6.15 1.94
N THR A 214 -36.78 -7.06 1.06
CA THR A 214 -35.39 -7.52 0.97
C THR A 214 -34.98 -7.60 -0.50
N ILE A 215 -33.94 -6.86 -0.86
CA ILE A 215 -33.25 -7.00 -2.15
C ILE A 215 -32.29 -8.17 -2.03
N GLN A 216 -32.56 -9.21 -2.81
CA GLN A 216 -31.63 -10.32 -3.02
C GLN A 216 -30.65 -9.94 -4.12
N MET A 217 -29.36 -9.80 -3.79
CA MET A 217 -28.33 -9.58 -4.81
C MET A 217 -27.81 -10.93 -5.33
N GLY A 218 -26.88 -10.90 -6.29
CA GLY A 218 -26.21 -12.12 -6.74
C GLY A 218 -25.54 -12.86 -5.57
N ALA A 219 -25.51 -14.19 -5.62
CA ALA A 219 -25.05 -15.02 -4.50
C ALA A 219 -23.61 -14.69 -4.01
N ALA A 220 -22.75 -14.22 -4.92
CA ALA A 220 -21.38 -13.81 -4.61
C ALA A 220 -21.24 -12.31 -4.26
N SER A 221 -22.30 -11.51 -4.39
CA SER A 221 -22.26 -10.08 -4.04
C SER A 221 -22.00 -9.87 -2.55
N ARG A 222 -21.30 -8.79 -2.25
CA ARG A 222 -20.97 -8.33 -0.90
C ARG A 222 -21.33 -6.84 -0.81
N PRO A 223 -22.60 -6.49 -0.53
CA PRO A 223 -23.01 -5.10 -0.43
C PRO A 223 -22.26 -4.42 0.72
N SER A 224 -21.47 -3.41 0.39
CA SER A 224 -20.51 -2.77 1.30
C SER A 224 -20.80 -1.29 1.54
N ALA A 225 -21.41 -0.62 0.57
CA ALA A 225 -21.74 0.79 0.63
C ALA A 225 -23.17 1.00 0.12
N LEU A 226 -23.90 1.90 0.78
CA LEU A 226 -25.24 2.31 0.37
C LEU A 226 -25.28 3.82 0.23
N TYR A 227 -25.94 4.30 -0.82
CA TYR A 227 -26.27 5.70 -1.00
C TYR A 227 -27.66 5.82 -1.61
N PHE A 228 -28.53 6.60 -0.98
CA PHE A 228 -29.83 6.93 -1.55
C PHE A 228 -29.72 8.28 -2.27
N ASP A 229 -29.95 8.26 -3.58
CA ASP A 229 -29.96 9.46 -4.42
C ASP A 229 -31.35 10.07 -4.41
N ALA A 230 -31.54 11.12 -3.61
CA ALA A 230 -32.83 11.80 -3.49
C ALA A 230 -33.29 12.46 -4.79
N SER A 231 -32.37 12.79 -5.72
CA SER A 231 -32.73 13.43 -6.99
C SER A 231 -33.37 12.45 -7.99
N THR A 232 -33.04 11.17 -7.89
CA THR A 232 -33.53 10.11 -8.78
C THR A 232 -34.46 9.11 -8.08
N GLY A 233 -34.48 9.10 -6.74
CA GLY A 233 -35.20 8.12 -5.94
C GLY A 233 -34.56 6.72 -5.96
N LEU A 234 -33.30 6.61 -6.39
CA LEU A 234 -32.59 5.33 -6.54
C LEU A 234 -31.73 5.02 -5.31
N LEU A 235 -31.70 3.73 -4.94
CA LEU A 235 -30.71 3.21 -4.00
C LEU A 235 -29.51 2.66 -4.77
N MET A 236 -28.34 3.22 -4.55
CA MET A 236 -27.06 2.74 -5.08
C MET A 236 -26.38 1.82 -4.08
N VAL A 237 -25.92 0.67 -4.56
CA VAL A 237 -25.31 -0.39 -3.74
C VAL A 237 -23.93 -0.73 -4.31
N GLY A 238 -22.88 -0.45 -3.54
CA GLY A 238 -21.51 -0.85 -3.87
C GLY A 238 -21.28 -2.33 -3.55
N ASP A 239 -20.52 -3.01 -4.42
CA ASP A 239 -20.26 -4.43 -4.30
C ASP A 239 -18.75 -4.70 -4.11
N GLU A 240 -18.39 -5.44 -3.06
CA GLU A 240 -17.03 -5.99 -2.89
C GLU A 240 -16.90 -7.45 -3.35
N GLY A 241 -17.99 -8.04 -3.84
CA GLY A 241 -18.00 -9.33 -4.49
C GLY A 241 -17.42 -9.25 -5.91
N PRO A 242 -17.43 -10.35 -6.67
CA PRO A 242 -16.75 -10.45 -7.97
C PRO A 242 -17.15 -9.41 -9.02
N ASP A 243 -18.35 -8.85 -8.93
CA ASP A 243 -18.79 -7.82 -9.88
C ASP A 243 -18.06 -6.48 -9.68
N MET A 244 -17.68 -6.14 -8.44
CA MET A 244 -16.95 -4.93 -8.04
C MET A 244 -17.55 -3.60 -8.54
N ASN A 245 -18.82 -3.57 -8.93
CA ASN A 245 -19.50 -2.42 -9.50
C ASN A 245 -20.56 -1.85 -8.55
N ILE A 246 -21.28 -0.83 -9.03
CA ILE A 246 -22.37 -0.20 -8.29
C ILE A 246 -23.69 -0.53 -8.96
N LYS A 247 -24.61 -1.15 -8.22
CA LYS A 247 -25.96 -1.52 -8.69
C LYS A 247 -26.95 -0.45 -8.24
N SER A 248 -27.82 0.00 -9.14
CA SER A 248 -28.87 0.99 -8.85
C SER A 248 -30.24 0.32 -8.82
N TYR A 249 -30.98 0.53 -7.74
CA TYR A 249 -32.31 -0.05 -7.53
C TYR A 249 -33.38 1.03 -7.50
N GLY A 250 -34.43 0.83 -8.30
CA GLY A 250 -35.68 1.57 -8.18
C GLY A 250 -36.47 1.04 -6.99
N LEU A 251 -37.04 1.93 -6.18
CA LEU A 251 -37.71 1.57 -4.92
C LEU A 251 -39.25 1.64 -4.98
N VAL A 252 -39.82 2.08 -6.11
CA VAL A 252 -41.28 2.15 -6.29
C VAL A 252 -41.83 0.74 -6.48
N GLY A 253 -42.77 0.33 -5.62
CA GLY A 253 -43.33 -1.02 -5.64
C GLY A 253 -42.34 -2.04 -5.09
N ILE A 254 -42.10 -3.12 -5.85
CA ILE A 254 -41.10 -4.14 -5.49
C ILE A 254 -39.73 -3.62 -5.96
N PRO A 255 -38.74 -3.49 -5.05
CA PRO A 255 -37.41 -3.03 -5.43
C PRO A 255 -36.78 -3.88 -6.54
N ALA A 256 -36.28 -3.23 -7.59
CA ALA A 256 -35.70 -3.90 -8.75
C ALA A 256 -34.44 -3.17 -9.22
N GLN A 257 -33.43 -3.91 -9.69
CA GLN A 257 -32.24 -3.31 -10.27
C GLN A 257 -32.61 -2.67 -11.61
N VAL A 258 -32.32 -1.38 -11.76
CA VAL A 258 -32.62 -0.58 -12.96
C VAL A 258 -31.36 -0.09 -13.67
N GLY A 259 -30.18 -0.30 -13.09
CA GLY A 259 -28.92 0.10 -13.71
C GLY A 259 -27.69 -0.41 -12.98
N THR A 260 -26.54 -0.23 -13.64
CA THR A 260 -25.22 -0.54 -13.13
C THR A 260 -24.25 0.57 -13.53
N PHE A 261 -23.39 0.98 -12.61
CA PHE A 261 -22.27 1.88 -12.85
C PHE A 261 -20.96 1.18 -12.49
N GLY A 262 -20.00 1.17 -13.42
CA GLY A 262 -18.78 0.37 -13.30
C GLY A 262 -18.79 -0.83 -14.24
N VAL A 263 -17.59 -1.27 -14.63
CA VAL A 263 -17.38 -2.51 -15.38
C VAL A 263 -17.71 -3.69 -14.45
N GLN A 264 -18.57 -4.60 -14.89
CA GLN A 264 -18.80 -5.85 -14.15
C GLN A 264 -17.53 -6.70 -14.20
N GLY A 265 -17.05 -7.15 -13.04
CA GLY A 265 -15.75 -7.79 -12.91
C GLY A 265 -14.62 -6.80 -12.65
N GLY A 266 -14.90 -5.49 -12.61
CA GLY A 266 -13.96 -4.45 -12.22
C GLY A 266 -12.61 -4.55 -12.93
N TYR A 267 -11.53 -4.46 -12.16
CA TYR A 267 -10.15 -4.63 -12.63
C TYR A 267 -9.81 -6.06 -13.10
N LEU A 268 -10.65 -7.07 -12.81
CA LEU A 268 -10.45 -8.47 -13.22
C LEU A 268 -11.14 -8.81 -14.55
N ASP A 269 -12.00 -7.95 -15.08
CA ASP A 269 -12.66 -8.18 -16.37
C ASP A 269 -11.64 -8.18 -17.52
N THR A 270 -11.62 -9.25 -18.30
CA THR A 270 -10.70 -9.40 -19.44
C THR A 270 -11.27 -8.85 -20.76
N THR A 271 -12.52 -8.41 -20.77
CA THR A 271 -13.19 -7.93 -21.99
C THR A 271 -12.84 -6.46 -22.26
N SER A 272 -12.83 -5.63 -21.22
CA SER A 272 -12.59 -4.19 -21.30
C SER A 272 -11.17 -3.77 -20.91
N GLY A 273 -10.28 -4.71 -20.60
CA GLY A 273 -8.90 -4.43 -20.19
C GLY A 273 -8.11 -5.68 -19.81
N ILE A 274 -6.86 -5.50 -19.41
CA ILE A 274 -6.00 -6.59 -18.95
C ILE A 274 -6.43 -6.98 -17.52
N LYS A 275 -6.49 -8.28 -17.21
CA LYS A 275 -6.79 -8.74 -15.85
C LYS A 275 -5.81 -8.13 -14.85
N GLY A 276 -6.31 -7.52 -13.78
CA GLY A 276 -5.50 -6.76 -12.81
C GLY A 276 -5.40 -5.26 -13.11
N GLN A 277 -5.67 -4.82 -14.34
CA GLN A 277 -5.58 -3.42 -14.75
C GLN A 277 -6.72 -2.60 -14.18
N VAL A 278 -6.39 -1.55 -13.44
CA VAL A 278 -7.37 -0.58 -12.92
C VAL A 278 -7.73 0.45 -13.98
N GLY A 279 -8.79 1.21 -13.75
CA GLY A 279 -9.23 2.22 -14.69
C GLY A 279 -10.47 2.97 -14.21
N ASP A 280 -10.92 3.92 -15.01
CA ASP A 280 -11.94 4.90 -14.62
C ASP A 280 -13.22 4.28 -14.07
N LYS A 281 -13.61 3.10 -14.56
CA LYS A 281 -14.78 2.35 -14.07
C LYS A 281 -14.45 0.89 -13.73
N ARG A 282 -13.15 0.55 -13.72
CA ARG A 282 -12.64 -0.79 -13.42
C ARG A 282 -12.20 -0.82 -11.96
N PHE A 283 -13.19 -0.82 -11.09
CA PHE A 283 -12.99 -0.75 -9.64
C PHE A 283 -12.34 -2.02 -9.10
N THR A 284 -11.64 -1.88 -7.97
CA THR A 284 -11.05 -2.99 -7.22
C THR A 284 -11.97 -3.49 -6.11
N ARG A 285 -12.56 -2.57 -5.33
CA ARG A 285 -13.43 -2.87 -4.19
C ARG A 285 -14.16 -1.59 -3.76
N VAL A 286 -15.43 -1.45 -4.13
CA VAL A 286 -16.21 -0.24 -3.79
C VAL A 286 -16.51 -0.24 -2.29
N ALA A 287 -15.97 0.74 -1.56
CA ALA A 287 -16.12 0.87 -0.10
C ALA A 287 -16.94 2.11 0.31
N GLY A 288 -17.19 3.04 -0.60
CA GLY A 288 -17.99 4.23 -0.33
C GLY A 288 -18.63 4.81 -1.59
N ILE A 289 -19.84 5.35 -1.45
CA ILE A 289 -20.59 6.02 -2.52
C ILE A 289 -21.22 7.29 -1.94
N GLY A 290 -21.16 8.40 -2.68
CA GLY A 290 -21.89 9.62 -2.34
C GLY A 290 -22.01 10.56 -3.52
N LYS A 291 -23.01 11.46 -3.48
CA LYS A 291 -23.11 12.57 -4.42
C LYS A 291 -23.21 13.90 -3.70
N ASP A 292 -22.72 14.95 -4.36
CA ASP A 292 -22.97 16.33 -3.95
C ASP A 292 -24.29 16.87 -4.56
N ALA A 293 -24.66 18.10 -4.20
CA ALA A 293 -25.89 18.74 -4.70
C ALA A 293 -25.84 19.08 -6.20
N ALA A 294 -24.65 19.12 -6.80
CA ALA A 294 -24.50 19.28 -8.26
C ALA A 294 -24.69 17.94 -9.01
N GLY A 295 -24.79 16.83 -8.28
CA GLY A 295 -24.99 15.49 -8.82
C GLY A 295 -23.69 14.80 -9.22
N ASN A 296 -22.51 15.35 -8.88
CA ASN A 296 -21.25 14.65 -9.09
C ASN A 296 -21.22 13.41 -8.20
N LEU A 297 -20.81 12.28 -8.76
CA LEU A 297 -20.68 11.01 -8.06
C LEU A 297 -19.26 10.83 -7.56
N TYR A 298 -19.11 10.45 -6.31
CA TYR A 298 -17.84 10.08 -5.69
C TYR A 298 -17.87 8.60 -5.34
N VAL A 299 -16.79 7.90 -5.67
CA VAL A 299 -16.63 6.47 -5.42
C VAL A 299 -15.29 6.24 -4.76
N LEU A 300 -15.32 5.72 -3.53
CA LEU A 300 -14.11 5.26 -2.83
C LEU A 300 -13.87 3.79 -3.16
N ASN A 301 -12.72 3.51 -3.76
CA ASN A 301 -12.22 2.18 -4.02
C ASN A 301 -11.09 1.82 -3.06
N ASN A 302 -10.97 0.54 -2.78
CA ASN A 302 -9.86 -0.02 -2.02
C ASN A 302 -9.13 -1.07 -2.85
N ALA A 303 -7.86 -0.85 -3.16
CA ALA A 303 -7.04 -1.90 -3.75
C ALA A 303 -6.92 -3.08 -2.76
N TRP A 304 -6.89 -4.31 -3.26
CA TRP A 304 -6.64 -5.48 -2.39
C TRP A 304 -5.18 -5.48 -1.93
N GLY A 305 -4.91 -6.08 -0.77
CA GLY A 305 -3.55 -6.26 -0.28
C GLY A 305 -3.25 -5.75 1.12
N GLY A 306 -4.26 -5.36 1.91
CA GLY A 306 -4.22 -5.33 3.37
C GLY A 306 -3.06 -4.62 4.05
N GLY A 307 -3.26 -3.48 4.71
CA GLY A 307 -2.19 -2.75 5.40
C GLY A 307 -2.20 -2.89 6.93
N TRP A 308 -1.84 -1.79 7.61
CA TRP A 308 -1.84 -1.64 9.08
C TRP A 308 -3.15 -1.94 9.79
N ASP A 309 -4.24 -2.05 9.04
CA ASP A 309 -5.53 -2.47 9.57
C ASP A 309 -5.75 -3.99 9.54
N LEU A 310 -4.66 -4.77 9.56
CA LEU A 310 -4.67 -6.24 9.61
C LEU A 310 -5.50 -6.82 8.46
N GLY A 311 -5.20 -6.43 7.22
CA GLY A 311 -5.92 -6.93 6.05
C GLY A 311 -7.32 -6.33 5.80
N ARG A 312 -7.87 -5.54 6.72
CA ARG A 312 -9.24 -4.98 6.60
C ARG A 312 -9.32 -3.75 5.71
N ASN A 313 -8.22 -3.02 5.56
CA ASN A 313 -8.14 -1.87 4.67
C ASN A 313 -7.50 -2.24 3.32
N GLY A 314 -7.74 -1.37 2.35
CA GLY A 314 -6.94 -1.27 1.14
C GLY A 314 -6.48 0.16 0.98
N SER A 315 -5.66 0.40 -0.03
CA SER A 315 -5.24 1.74 -0.43
C SER A 315 -6.44 2.66 -0.72
N THR A 316 -6.28 3.96 -0.49
CA THR A 316 -7.28 4.97 -0.87
C THR A 316 -7.21 5.20 -2.38
N ASP A 317 -8.31 4.96 -3.09
CA ASP A 317 -8.47 5.28 -4.51
C ASP A 317 -9.86 5.91 -4.73
N LEU A 318 -9.94 7.23 -4.57
CA LEU A 318 -11.17 8.01 -4.64
C LEU A 318 -11.33 8.61 -6.04
N HIS A 319 -12.45 8.32 -6.69
CA HIS A 319 -12.78 8.85 -8.01
C HIS A 319 -13.96 9.82 -7.92
N ALA A 320 -13.90 10.91 -8.67
CA ALA A 320 -15.02 11.81 -8.90
C ALA A 320 -15.51 11.72 -10.35
N TYR A 321 -16.82 11.70 -10.54
CA TYR A 321 -17.48 11.71 -11.84
C TYR A 321 -18.50 12.82 -11.92
N SER A 322 -18.61 13.42 -13.10
CA SER A 322 -19.72 14.30 -13.46
C SER A 322 -21.07 13.59 -13.32
N PRO A 323 -22.20 14.32 -13.32
CA PRO A 323 -23.54 13.71 -13.31
C PRO A 323 -23.79 12.77 -14.51
N ALA A 324 -23.09 13.00 -15.63
CA ALA A 324 -23.11 12.13 -16.81
C ALA A 324 -22.26 10.84 -16.63
N GLY A 325 -21.55 10.70 -15.52
CA GLY A 325 -20.71 9.54 -15.22
C GLY A 325 -19.35 9.56 -15.92
N ALA A 326 -18.89 10.69 -16.44
CA ALA A 326 -17.54 10.87 -16.94
C ALA A 326 -16.58 11.20 -15.79
N LEU A 327 -15.41 10.56 -15.74
CA LEU A 327 -14.39 10.81 -14.71
C LEU A 327 -13.92 12.27 -14.80
N GLN A 328 -13.83 12.93 -13.66
CA GLN A 328 -13.30 14.28 -13.53
C GLN A 328 -11.87 14.27 -12.97
N TRP A 329 -11.66 13.54 -11.87
CA TRP A 329 -10.35 13.45 -11.21
C TRP A 329 -10.29 12.24 -10.27
N LYS A 330 -9.08 11.91 -9.84
CA LYS A 330 -8.77 10.85 -8.86
C LYS A 330 -7.91 11.41 -7.73
N LEU A 331 -8.10 10.85 -6.53
CA LEU A 331 -7.27 11.07 -5.36
C LEU A 331 -6.83 9.71 -4.81
N GLN A 332 -5.53 9.51 -4.75
CA GLN A 332 -4.91 8.21 -4.53
C GLN A 332 -3.82 8.28 -3.47
N ALA A 333 -3.86 7.32 -2.55
CA ALA A 333 -2.82 6.97 -1.59
C ALA A 333 -2.65 5.44 -1.62
N LEU A 334 -1.73 4.99 -2.47
CA LEU A 334 -1.58 3.60 -2.90
C LEU A 334 -0.47 2.87 -2.15
N ASN A 335 0.29 3.59 -1.33
CA ASN A 335 1.46 3.09 -0.63
C ASN A 335 1.42 3.54 0.83
N PHE A 336 1.65 2.63 1.76
CA PHE A 336 1.92 2.95 3.16
C PHE A 336 2.91 1.93 3.70
N GLU A 337 4.06 2.39 4.21
CA GLU A 337 5.21 1.53 4.57
C GLU A 337 5.49 0.46 3.51
N ALA A 338 5.99 0.90 2.36
CA ALA A 338 6.10 0.04 1.20
C ALA A 338 7.08 0.60 0.17
N VAL A 339 7.68 -0.29 -0.62
CA VAL A 339 8.60 0.03 -1.72
C VAL A 339 8.17 -0.74 -2.97
N ALA A 340 8.52 -0.20 -4.14
CA ALA A 340 8.28 -0.85 -5.42
C ALA A 340 9.59 -1.02 -6.20
N ALA A 341 9.88 -2.24 -6.64
CA ALA A 341 11.06 -2.53 -7.45
C ALA A 341 10.86 -2.06 -8.91
N PRO A 342 11.82 -1.33 -9.52
CA PRO A 342 11.80 -1.06 -10.95
C PRO A 342 11.80 -2.36 -11.75
N ASP A 343 10.99 -2.44 -12.81
CA ASP A 343 10.83 -3.66 -13.61
C ASP A 343 11.90 -3.78 -14.72
N PRO A 344 12.80 -4.77 -14.64
CA PRO A 344 13.85 -4.95 -15.66
C PRO A 344 13.29 -5.20 -17.07
N ALA A 345 12.12 -5.84 -17.18
CA ALA A 345 11.51 -6.12 -18.48
C ALA A 345 10.95 -4.87 -19.18
N THR A 346 10.87 -3.75 -18.47
CA THR A 346 10.45 -2.44 -19.03
C THR A 346 11.54 -1.37 -18.92
N ASP A 347 12.77 -1.78 -18.61
CA ASP A 347 13.89 -0.87 -18.35
C ASP A 347 13.55 0.22 -17.30
N GLY A 348 12.83 -0.19 -16.25
CA GLY A 348 12.43 0.68 -15.14
C GLY A 348 11.25 1.61 -15.43
N ALA A 349 10.46 1.40 -16.49
CA ALA A 349 9.26 2.19 -16.75
C ALA A 349 8.08 1.82 -15.82
N TYR A 350 8.01 0.57 -15.36
CA TYR A 350 7.05 0.10 -14.36
C TYR A 350 7.73 -0.24 -13.03
N PHE A 351 6.96 -0.12 -11.95
CA PHE A 351 7.41 -0.36 -10.59
C PHE A 351 6.45 -1.32 -9.89
N TYR A 352 6.97 -2.41 -9.32
CA TYR A 352 6.19 -3.44 -8.65
C TYR A 352 6.38 -3.38 -7.14
N SER A 353 5.33 -2.96 -6.44
CA SER A 353 5.19 -3.20 -5.00
C SER A 353 4.67 -4.63 -4.77
N GLY A 354 4.58 -5.06 -3.52
CA GLY A 354 4.02 -6.37 -3.18
C GLY A 354 2.55 -6.55 -3.59
N ALA A 355 1.77 -5.47 -3.70
CA ALA A 355 0.35 -5.52 -4.08
C ALA A 355 0.00 -4.78 -5.39
N ASN A 356 0.74 -3.73 -5.74
CA ASN A 356 0.36 -2.79 -6.81
C ASN A 356 1.48 -2.57 -7.83
N ILE A 357 1.10 -2.14 -9.03
CA ILE A 357 2.00 -1.70 -10.11
C ILE A 357 1.81 -0.21 -10.34
N TYR A 358 2.93 0.50 -10.49
CA TYR A 358 2.98 1.95 -10.75
C TYR A 358 3.81 2.26 -12.00
N THR A 359 3.73 3.51 -12.48
CA THR A 359 4.54 4.01 -13.60
C THR A 359 4.82 5.51 -13.51
N GLY A 360 5.53 6.09 -14.47
CA GLY A 360 5.67 7.54 -14.63
C GLY A 360 6.49 8.22 -13.53
N THR A 361 6.27 9.53 -13.44
CA THR A 361 6.96 10.46 -12.54
C THR A 361 5.92 11.43 -11.98
N ALA A 362 5.99 11.73 -10.68
CA ALA A 362 5.12 12.69 -10.00
C ALA A 362 3.62 12.32 -10.01
N GLY A 363 3.19 11.51 -9.05
CA GLY A 363 1.77 11.34 -8.72
C GLY A 363 1.28 9.92 -8.45
N GLY A 364 -0.04 9.79 -8.32
CA GLY A 364 -0.77 8.52 -8.16
C GLY A 364 -0.92 7.82 -9.50
N THR A 365 0.13 7.16 -9.96
CA THR A 365 0.14 6.46 -11.25
C THR A 365 -0.24 5.00 -11.07
N PHE A 366 -1.49 4.73 -10.74
CA PHE A 366 -1.99 3.37 -10.50
C PHE A 366 -2.21 2.59 -11.80
N VAL A 367 -1.37 1.59 -12.08
CA VAL A 367 -1.50 0.75 -13.29
C VAL A 367 -2.38 -0.46 -13.02
N ALA A 368 -2.11 -1.18 -11.92
CA ALA A 368 -2.78 -2.43 -11.63
C ALA A 368 -2.71 -2.79 -10.13
N ASN A 369 -3.74 -3.50 -9.67
CA ASN A 369 -3.68 -4.28 -8.44
C ASN A 369 -3.44 -5.75 -8.81
N THR A 370 -2.47 -6.39 -8.16
CA THR A 370 -1.93 -7.70 -8.58
C THR A 370 -2.56 -8.88 -7.86
N ILE A 371 -3.54 -8.64 -7.00
CA ILE A 371 -4.21 -9.67 -6.21
C ILE A 371 -5.51 -10.04 -6.91
N ASP A 372 -5.88 -11.32 -6.93
CA ASP A 372 -7.21 -11.79 -7.33
C ASP A 372 -7.79 -12.60 -6.16
N PRO A 373 -8.66 -11.99 -5.32
CA PRO A 373 -9.15 -12.63 -4.10
C PRO A 373 -10.15 -13.76 -4.38
N PHE A 374 -10.68 -13.85 -5.61
CA PHE A 374 -11.69 -14.83 -5.96
C PHE A 374 -11.06 -16.09 -6.52
N THR A 375 -10.02 -15.95 -7.36
CA THR A 375 -9.24 -17.09 -7.86
C THR A 375 -8.28 -17.61 -6.78
N TYR A 376 -7.68 -16.71 -5.99
CA TYR A 376 -6.69 -17.04 -4.97
C TYR A 376 -7.09 -16.53 -3.57
N PRO A 377 -8.17 -17.06 -2.96
CA PRO A 377 -8.67 -16.58 -1.66
C PRO A 377 -7.73 -16.86 -0.48
N ARG A 378 -6.64 -17.61 -0.70
CA ARG A 378 -5.59 -17.91 0.29
C ARG A 378 -4.27 -17.19 0.00
N ASP A 379 -4.29 -16.19 -0.88
CA ASP A 379 -3.14 -15.32 -1.09
C ASP A 379 -2.71 -14.71 0.26
N PRO A 380 -1.44 -14.82 0.68
CA PRO A 380 -0.96 -14.28 1.94
C PRO A 380 -1.23 -12.78 2.12
N ARG A 381 -1.32 -12.02 1.02
CA ARG A 381 -1.64 -10.58 1.03
C ARG A 381 -3.09 -10.28 1.44
N LEU A 382 -3.92 -11.30 1.59
CA LEU A 382 -5.30 -11.22 2.08
C LEU A 382 -5.46 -11.73 3.52
N ASP A 383 -4.42 -12.30 4.14
CA ASP A 383 -4.53 -12.87 5.48
C ASP A 383 -4.55 -11.76 6.53
N MET A 384 -5.73 -11.54 7.11
CA MET A 384 -5.94 -10.58 8.19
C MET A 384 -5.21 -10.94 9.49
N ARG A 385 -4.64 -12.15 9.61
CA ARG A 385 -3.85 -12.56 10.77
C ARG A 385 -2.36 -12.28 10.58
N ASP A 386 -1.96 -11.82 9.41
CA ASP A 386 -0.58 -11.44 9.16
C ASP A 386 -0.22 -10.18 9.96
N TYR A 387 0.75 -10.33 10.87
CA TYR A 387 1.27 -9.25 11.69
C TYR A 387 2.44 -8.50 11.03
N GLN A 388 2.89 -8.95 9.85
CA GLN A 388 4.03 -8.37 9.13
C GLN A 388 3.71 -7.07 8.39
N ARG A 389 2.55 -6.45 8.68
CA ARG A 389 2.16 -5.11 8.17
C ARG A 389 2.05 -5.04 6.63
N GLY A 390 1.36 -6.00 6.02
CA GLY A 390 0.71 -5.82 4.71
C GLY A 390 1.45 -6.27 3.44
N GLN A 391 2.57 -6.99 3.57
CA GLN A 391 3.27 -7.62 2.43
C GLN A 391 3.54 -6.65 1.25
N HIS A 392 3.75 -5.37 1.53
CA HIS A 392 3.79 -4.32 0.50
C HIS A 392 5.20 -4.07 -0.09
N PHE A 393 6.25 -4.67 0.46
CA PHE A 393 7.62 -4.49 -0.02
C PHE A 393 7.91 -5.46 -1.17
N GLY A 394 7.96 -4.92 -2.39
CA GLY A 394 8.22 -5.72 -3.59
C GLY A 394 9.70 -5.87 -3.91
N GLN A 395 10.11 -7.06 -4.34
CA GLN A 395 11.35 -7.32 -5.08
C GLN A 395 10.98 -8.03 -6.37
N LEU A 396 11.55 -7.61 -7.50
CA LEU A 396 11.20 -8.14 -8.81
C LEU A 396 12.45 -8.50 -9.59
N VAL A 397 12.46 -9.70 -10.18
CA VAL A 397 13.48 -10.14 -11.13
C VAL A 397 12.82 -10.66 -12.40
N THR A 398 13.52 -10.56 -13.52
CA THR A 398 13.08 -11.10 -14.81
C THR A 398 14.09 -12.12 -15.31
N VAL A 399 13.65 -13.37 -15.49
CA VAL A 399 14.48 -14.48 -15.95
C VAL A 399 13.87 -15.06 -17.23
N GLY A 400 14.59 -14.95 -18.35
CA GLY A 400 14.09 -15.44 -19.65
C GLY A 400 12.75 -14.84 -20.06
N GLY A 401 12.49 -13.57 -19.70
CA GLY A 401 11.23 -12.87 -19.97
C GLY A 401 10.12 -13.11 -18.95
N ASN A 402 10.31 -14.04 -18.00
CA ASN A 402 9.34 -14.33 -16.94
C ASN A 402 9.67 -13.51 -15.69
N ARG A 403 8.64 -12.93 -15.07
CA ARG A 403 8.78 -12.16 -13.83
C ARG A 403 8.57 -13.04 -12.61
N ILE A 404 9.42 -12.86 -11.60
CA ILE A 404 9.22 -13.39 -10.25
C ILE A 404 9.10 -12.18 -9.30
N LEU A 405 7.96 -12.05 -8.64
CA LEU A 405 7.73 -11.06 -7.59
C LEU A 405 7.89 -11.74 -6.24
N VAL A 406 8.68 -11.14 -5.37
CA VAL A 406 8.73 -11.48 -3.95
C VAL A 406 8.11 -10.32 -3.16
N ALA A 407 7.07 -10.62 -2.40
CA ALA A 407 6.40 -9.68 -1.51
C ALA A 407 6.71 -10.01 -0.06
N SER A 408 6.97 -8.99 0.75
CA SER A 408 7.31 -9.13 2.16
C SER A 408 6.78 -7.98 3.01
N GLY A 409 6.70 -8.18 4.32
CA GLY A 409 6.44 -7.11 5.30
C GLY A 409 7.62 -6.18 5.54
N GLN A 410 7.46 -5.24 6.49
CA GLN A 410 8.45 -4.20 6.84
C GLN A 410 9.78 -4.77 7.36
N ASN A 411 9.71 -5.71 8.31
CA ASN A 411 10.87 -6.40 8.86
C ASN A 411 10.63 -7.92 8.75
N PRO A 412 10.78 -8.49 7.54
CA PRO A 412 10.21 -9.79 7.22
C PRO A 412 11.14 -10.93 7.62
N ALA A 413 10.55 -11.94 8.27
CA ALA A 413 11.15 -13.26 8.46
C ALA A 413 10.63 -14.29 7.43
N ASN A 414 9.61 -13.88 6.65
CA ASN A 414 8.91 -14.70 5.67
C ASN A 414 8.80 -13.90 4.36
N PHE A 415 8.96 -14.57 3.23
CA PHE A 415 8.94 -13.98 1.89
C PHE A 415 7.98 -14.77 1.01
N ASN A 416 7.01 -14.09 0.40
CA ASN A 416 6.00 -14.72 -0.44
C ASN A 416 6.36 -14.54 -1.91
N PHE A 417 6.37 -15.64 -2.67
CA PHE A 417 6.78 -15.68 -4.07
C PHE A 417 5.56 -15.74 -4.98
N TYR A 418 5.64 -15.01 -6.08
CA TYR A 418 4.61 -14.94 -7.11
C TYR A 418 5.23 -14.94 -8.49
N TYR A 419 4.46 -15.39 -9.47
CA TYR A 419 4.83 -15.39 -10.89
C TYR A 419 3.68 -14.85 -11.75
N PHE A 420 3.96 -14.60 -13.02
CA PHE A 420 3.00 -14.03 -13.97
C PHE A 420 2.95 -14.86 -15.24
N ASN A 421 1.79 -14.90 -15.88
CA ASN A 421 1.62 -15.46 -17.21
C ASN A 421 0.59 -14.64 -18.00
N ALA A 422 0.54 -14.85 -19.31
CA ALA A 422 -0.31 -14.06 -20.20
C ALA A 422 -1.80 -14.16 -19.85
N ALA A 423 -2.28 -15.32 -19.39
CA ALA A 423 -3.68 -15.54 -19.06
C ALA A 423 -4.13 -14.77 -17.81
N SER A 424 -3.21 -14.52 -16.87
CA SER A 424 -3.49 -13.78 -15.63
C SER A 424 -3.22 -12.28 -15.74
N GLY A 425 -2.67 -11.79 -16.86
CA GLY A 425 -2.38 -10.37 -17.04
C GLY A 425 -1.43 -9.84 -15.96
N TYR A 426 -1.88 -8.83 -15.20
CA TYR A 426 -1.16 -8.24 -14.08
C TYR A 426 -1.36 -8.96 -12.74
N ILE A 427 -2.15 -10.03 -12.69
CA ILE A 427 -2.35 -10.80 -11.45
C ILE A 427 -1.10 -11.63 -11.14
N ALA A 428 -0.56 -11.41 -9.95
CA ALA A 428 0.56 -12.15 -9.38
C ALA A 428 0.03 -13.46 -8.79
N ILE A 429 0.44 -14.59 -9.37
CA ILE A 429 -0.04 -15.93 -9.00
C ILE A 429 0.82 -16.48 -7.86
N PRO A 430 0.25 -16.90 -6.71
CA PRO A 430 1.02 -17.43 -5.59
C PRO A 430 1.84 -18.68 -5.96
N ALA A 431 3.16 -18.62 -5.78
CA ALA A 431 4.11 -19.74 -5.99
C ALA A 431 4.48 -20.47 -4.68
N GLY A 432 4.31 -19.81 -3.53
CA GLY A 432 4.64 -20.33 -2.20
C GLY A 432 5.43 -19.29 -1.41
N SER A 433 6.20 -19.73 -0.40
CA SER A 433 6.94 -18.85 0.50
C SER A 433 8.28 -19.44 0.92
N LEU A 434 9.19 -18.58 1.39
CA LEU A 434 10.36 -18.94 2.20
C LEU A 434 10.20 -18.34 3.60
N PRO A 435 10.16 -19.14 4.69
CA PRO A 435 10.08 -20.60 4.70
C PRO A 435 8.82 -21.13 4.01
N GLY A 436 8.89 -22.36 3.53
CA GLY A 436 7.76 -23.03 2.89
C GLY A 436 8.15 -24.13 1.92
N LYS A 437 7.11 -24.71 1.30
CA LYS A 437 7.22 -25.88 0.41
C LYS A 437 8.23 -25.72 -0.74
N PRO A 438 8.30 -24.57 -1.45
CA PRO A 438 9.26 -24.42 -2.57
C PRO A 438 10.73 -24.58 -2.16
N PHE A 439 11.05 -24.31 -0.90
CA PHE A 439 12.42 -24.31 -0.37
C PHE A 439 12.66 -25.42 0.67
N ASN A 440 11.65 -26.27 0.92
CA ASN A 440 11.68 -27.39 1.87
C ASN A 440 12.31 -27.05 3.24
N THR A 441 11.90 -25.91 3.81
CA THR A 441 12.36 -25.47 5.13
C THR A 441 11.24 -24.80 5.90
N THR A 442 11.27 -24.94 7.21
CA THR A 442 10.40 -24.21 8.16
C THR A 442 11.16 -23.11 8.90
N LEU A 443 12.47 -22.99 8.68
CA LEU A 443 13.30 -22.00 9.34
C LEU A 443 13.03 -20.60 8.78
N GLN A 444 12.79 -19.66 9.69
CA GLN A 444 12.64 -18.25 9.37
C GLN A 444 13.93 -17.66 8.81
N VAL A 445 13.80 -16.61 8.00
CA VAL A 445 14.93 -15.89 7.41
C VAL A 445 15.26 -14.69 8.29
N THR A 446 16.28 -14.79 9.13
CA THR A 446 16.65 -13.73 10.10
C THR A 446 18.03 -13.14 9.86
N ALA A 447 18.82 -13.70 8.93
CA ALA A 447 20.16 -13.23 8.61
C ALA A 447 20.28 -12.74 7.14
N GLY A 448 19.22 -12.13 6.62
CA GLY A 448 19.17 -11.53 5.28
C GLY A 448 18.59 -12.43 4.19
N PHE A 449 18.09 -11.79 3.13
CA PHE A 449 17.45 -12.41 1.98
C PHE A 449 17.81 -11.64 0.69
N ALA A 450 18.08 -12.38 -0.38
CA ALA A 450 18.11 -11.85 -1.75
C ALA A 450 17.52 -12.84 -2.74
N ILE A 451 16.82 -12.31 -3.76
CA ILE A 451 16.58 -13.00 -5.02
C ILE A 451 17.44 -12.29 -6.09
N ASP A 452 18.25 -13.04 -6.82
CA ASP A 452 19.21 -12.46 -7.79
C ASP A 452 18.67 -12.42 -9.23
N GLY A 453 19.44 -11.83 -10.15
CA GLY A 453 19.06 -11.67 -11.54
C GLY A 453 18.90 -12.97 -12.33
N ASN A 454 19.40 -14.10 -11.81
CA ASN A 454 19.18 -15.44 -12.37
C ASN A 454 17.96 -16.13 -11.74
N GLY A 455 17.33 -15.52 -10.73
CA GLY A 455 16.23 -16.08 -9.96
C GLY A 455 16.68 -16.98 -8.82
N ASP A 456 17.99 -17.10 -8.55
CA ASP A 456 18.47 -17.85 -7.38
C ASP A 456 18.11 -17.09 -6.11
N VAL A 457 17.89 -17.85 -5.03
CA VAL A 457 17.56 -17.28 -3.71
C VAL A 457 18.71 -17.52 -2.75
N TRP A 458 19.12 -16.46 -2.05
CA TRP A 458 20.15 -16.45 -1.03
C TRP A 458 19.51 -16.04 0.30
N ALA A 459 19.65 -16.87 1.34
CA ALA A 459 18.98 -16.63 2.61
C ALA A 459 19.83 -17.06 3.82
N GLY A 460 19.86 -16.20 4.83
CA GLY A 460 20.39 -16.52 6.15
C GLY A 460 19.28 -17.11 7.02
N LEU A 461 19.23 -18.45 7.12
CA LEU A 461 18.21 -19.16 7.89
C LEU A 461 18.53 -19.15 9.39
N ASN A 462 17.50 -18.93 10.20
CA ASN A 462 17.63 -18.79 11.64
C ASN A 462 18.35 -19.98 12.28
N GLY A 463 19.37 -19.71 13.09
CA GLY A 463 20.15 -20.71 13.82
C GLY A 463 21.14 -21.51 12.99
N THR A 464 21.29 -21.26 11.68
CA THR A 464 22.19 -22.06 10.82
C THR A 464 23.61 -21.53 10.74
N ASN A 465 23.83 -20.23 11.00
CA ASN A 465 25.10 -19.54 10.77
C ASN A 465 25.68 -19.76 9.36
N ALA A 466 24.79 -19.96 8.38
CA ALA A 466 25.15 -20.21 7.00
C ALA A 466 24.29 -19.37 6.05
N ILE A 467 24.90 -19.00 4.92
CA ILE A 467 24.21 -18.47 3.76
C ILE A 467 23.72 -19.67 2.96
N THR A 468 22.40 -19.82 2.86
CA THR A 468 21.75 -20.88 2.11
C THR A 468 21.45 -20.38 0.70
N HIS A 469 21.93 -21.09 -0.30
CA HIS A 469 21.73 -20.81 -1.72
C HIS A 469 20.79 -21.85 -2.33
N TYR A 470 19.70 -21.37 -2.93
CA TYR A 470 18.73 -22.15 -3.66
C TYR A 470 18.83 -21.80 -5.14
N LEU A 471 19.43 -22.70 -5.91
CA LEU A 471 19.55 -22.57 -7.36
C LEU A 471 18.15 -22.66 -8.01
N MET A 472 17.81 -21.70 -8.86
CA MET A 472 16.61 -21.79 -9.67
C MET A 472 16.77 -22.89 -10.73
N THR A 473 15.78 -23.78 -10.84
CA THR A 473 15.81 -24.90 -11.78
C THR A 473 15.04 -24.63 -13.08
N GLY A 474 14.30 -23.52 -13.13
CA GLY A 474 13.58 -23.05 -14.30
C GLY A 474 12.10 -22.79 -14.03
N PHE A 475 11.34 -22.65 -15.11
CA PHE A 475 9.89 -22.47 -15.10
C PHE A 475 9.20 -23.68 -15.70
N ASP A 476 8.05 -24.08 -15.14
CA ASP A 476 7.19 -25.07 -15.79
C ASP A 476 6.38 -24.45 -16.96
N ALA A 477 5.57 -25.28 -17.64
CA ALA A 477 4.76 -24.84 -18.78
C ALA A 477 3.71 -23.76 -18.45
N THR A 478 3.41 -23.53 -17.17
CA THR A 478 2.49 -22.49 -16.71
C THR A 478 3.19 -21.18 -16.37
N GLY A 479 4.54 -21.18 -16.40
CA GLY A 479 5.39 -20.08 -15.98
C GLY A 479 5.72 -20.11 -14.48
N LYS A 480 5.43 -21.19 -13.75
CA LYS A 480 5.71 -21.27 -12.31
C LYS A 480 7.19 -21.61 -12.06
N PRO A 481 7.90 -20.83 -11.23
CA PRO A 481 9.30 -21.08 -10.92
C PRO A 481 9.49 -22.25 -9.95
N SER A 482 10.65 -22.90 -10.02
CA SER A 482 11.10 -23.94 -9.10
C SER A 482 12.54 -23.74 -8.67
N TRP A 483 12.88 -24.23 -7.48
CA TRP A 483 14.22 -24.20 -6.91
C TRP A 483 14.70 -25.59 -6.53
N GLY A 484 16.00 -25.80 -6.66
CA GLY A 484 16.67 -27.05 -6.36
C GLY A 484 16.95 -27.24 -4.87
N LYS A 485 17.63 -28.35 -4.55
CA LYS A 485 18.13 -28.62 -3.20
C LYS A 485 19.12 -27.51 -2.79
N PRO A 486 19.03 -26.97 -1.55
CA PRO A 486 19.94 -25.92 -1.13
C PRO A 486 21.38 -26.42 -0.98
N THR A 487 22.31 -25.51 -1.23
CA THR A 487 23.70 -25.59 -0.78
C THR A 487 23.96 -24.52 0.28
N THR A 488 24.89 -24.76 1.19
CA THR A 488 25.19 -23.82 2.29
C THR A 488 26.66 -23.45 2.32
N ILE A 489 26.94 -22.17 2.53
CA ILE A 489 28.27 -21.63 2.76
C ILE A 489 28.28 -21.01 4.16
N PRO A 490 29.24 -21.32 5.04
CA PRO A 490 29.32 -20.68 6.36
C PRO A 490 29.38 -19.16 6.24
N VAL A 491 28.69 -18.46 7.14
CA VAL A 491 28.83 -17.01 7.24
C VAL A 491 30.29 -16.68 7.63
N PRO A 492 30.98 -15.77 6.92
CA PRO A 492 32.32 -15.33 7.32
C PRO A 492 32.30 -14.72 8.73
N ALA A 493 33.22 -15.16 9.58
CA ALA A 493 33.22 -14.78 11.00
C ALA A 493 33.37 -13.27 11.24
N THR A 494 34.00 -12.56 10.30
CA THR A 494 34.26 -11.11 10.37
C THR A 494 33.00 -10.25 10.20
N VAL A 495 31.97 -10.77 9.53
CA VAL A 495 30.68 -10.08 9.30
C VAL A 495 29.52 -10.73 10.07
N ALA A 496 29.80 -11.71 10.93
CA ALA A 496 28.79 -12.30 11.80
C ALA A 496 28.44 -11.36 12.98
N PRO A 497 27.16 -11.26 13.41
CA PRO A 497 25.99 -11.82 12.76
C PRO A 497 25.65 -11.03 11.47
N VAL A 498 25.26 -11.72 10.40
CA VAL A 498 24.78 -11.06 9.17
C VAL A 498 23.30 -10.70 9.32
N THR A 499 22.89 -9.55 8.78
CA THR A 499 21.49 -9.11 8.73
C THR A 499 21.03 -8.74 7.31
N ARG A 500 21.95 -8.42 6.39
CA ARG A 500 21.64 -8.22 4.96
C ARG A 500 22.51 -9.10 4.09
N ILE A 501 21.88 -9.65 3.06
CA ILE A 501 22.52 -10.39 1.97
C ILE A 501 22.05 -9.72 0.69
N VAL A 502 22.99 -9.34 -0.17
CA VAL A 502 22.73 -8.95 -1.55
C VAL A 502 23.70 -9.72 -2.43
N TYR A 503 23.20 -10.32 -3.50
CA TYR A 503 24.04 -10.99 -4.48
C TYR A 503 23.76 -10.44 -5.89
N GLN A 504 24.80 -9.98 -6.56
CA GLN A 504 24.77 -9.48 -7.92
C GLN A 504 25.30 -10.55 -8.88
N SER A 505 24.37 -11.18 -9.60
CA SER A 505 24.66 -12.30 -10.50
C SER A 505 25.43 -11.91 -11.75
N ASP A 506 25.39 -10.65 -12.16
CA ASP A 506 26.09 -10.09 -13.32
C ASP A 506 27.61 -9.93 -13.10
N SER A 507 28.03 -9.78 -11.85
CA SER A 507 29.42 -9.51 -11.45
C SER A 507 30.00 -10.55 -10.50
N ASP A 508 29.23 -11.59 -10.14
CA ASP A 508 29.56 -12.57 -9.09
C ASP A 508 29.99 -11.90 -7.78
N THR A 509 29.19 -10.93 -7.32
CA THR A 509 29.51 -10.12 -6.14
C THR A 509 28.52 -10.41 -5.02
N MET A 510 29.01 -10.87 -3.87
CA MET A 510 28.25 -11.01 -2.63
C MET A 510 28.53 -9.81 -1.72
N ILE A 511 27.48 -9.20 -1.19
CA ILE A 511 27.54 -8.06 -0.28
C ILE A 511 26.83 -8.45 1.01
N LEU A 512 27.57 -8.44 2.12
CA LEU A 512 27.08 -8.85 3.43
C LEU A 512 27.16 -7.66 4.39
N ALA A 513 26.06 -7.34 5.06
CA ALA A 513 26.05 -6.34 6.12
C ALA A 513 25.91 -7.00 7.49
N GLN A 514 26.78 -6.58 8.41
CA GLN A 514 26.78 -7.03 9.79
C GLN A 514 25.66 -6.36 10.58
N GLY A 515 25.04 -7.15 11.45
CA GLY A 515 24.07 -6.72 12.45
C GLY A 515 24.72 -6.37 13.78
N LEU A 516 23.89 -6.05 14.77
CA LEU A 516 24.38 -5.73 16.12
C LEU A 516 24.76 -7.01 16.88
N ALA A 517 26.05 -7.20 17.17
CA ALA A 517 26.52 -8.33 17.95
C ALA A 517 25.94 -8.35 19.37
N GLY A 518 25.46 -9.51 19.83
CA GLY A 518 24.87 -9.67 21.16
C GLY A 518 23.53 -8.96 21.38
N ASN A 519 22.86 -8.51 20.30
CA ASN A 519 21.57 -7.82 20.36
C ASN A 519 20.43 -8.76 19.93
N TRP A 520 19.24 -8.56 20.49
CA TRP A 520 18.02 -9.27 20.13
C TRP A 520 17.40 -8.75 18.82
N ASP A 521 17.67 -7.49 18.46
CA ASP A 521 17.21 -6.89 17.22
C ASP A 521 18.05 -7.38 16.03
N TRP A 522 17.57 -8.47 15.43
CA TRP A 522 18.15 -9.06 14.22
C TRP A 522 17.89 -8.23 12.96
N THR A 523 17.10 -7.15 13.04
CA THR A 523 16.73 -6.31 11.88
C THR A 523 17.68 -5.13 11.70
N ALA A 524 18.46 -4.76 12.71
CA ALA A 524 19.37 -3.61 12.69
C ALA A 524 20.74 -3.95 12.07
N MET A 525 21.34 -2.99 11.37
CA MET A 525 22.72 -3.05 10.87
C MET A 525 23.65 -2.22 11.76
N ASN A 526 24.92 -2.62 11.88
CA ASN A 526 25.92 -1.88 12.65
C ASN A 526 26.79 -0.92 11.79
N GLY A 527 26.63 -0.96 10.46
CA GLY A 527 27.40 -0.15 9.53
C GLY A 527 28.68 -0.77 8.97
N TYR A 528 28.99 -2.03 9.30
CA TYR A 528 30.09 -2.79 8.71
C TYR A 528 29.58 -3.67 7.56
N ILE A 529 30.11 -3.45 6.35
CA ILE A 529 29.69 -4.13 5.12
C ILE A 529 30.90 -4.70 4.41
N GLU A 530 30.83 -5.98 4.06
CA GLU A 530 31.87 -6.69 3.32
C GLU A 530 31.42 -6.99 1.90
N VAL A 531 32.30 -6.72 0.93
CA VAL A 531 32.07 -6.99 -0.50
C VAL A 531 33.01 -8.08 -0.97
N TYR A 532 32.45 -9.15 -1.54
CA TYR A 532 33.18 -10.31 -2.03
C TYR A 532 32.98 -10.47 -3.52
N HIS A 533 33.99 -10.12 -4.31
CA HIS A 533 34.02 -10.41 -5.74
C HIS A 533 34.49 -11.84 -5.99
N GLY A 534 33.81 -12.56 -6.88
CA GLY A 534 34.11 -13.95 -7.20
C GLY A 534 33.54 -14.94 -6.18
N TRP A 535 32.36 -14.67 -5.62
CA TRP A 535 31.78 -15.51 -4.57
C TRP A 535 31.52 -16.94 -5.04
N LYS A 536 30.86 -17.13 -6.20
CA LYS A 536 30.65 -18.46 -6.81
C LYS A 536 31.95 -19.04 -7.37
N ALA A 537 32.94 -18.19 -7.68
CA ALA A 537 34.30 -18.62 -7.98
C ALA A 537 35.11 -19.08 -6.75
N GLY A 538 34.55 -18.99 -5.54
CA GLY A 538 35.13 -19.53 -4.31
C GLY A 538 35.73 -18.49 -3.36
N ASN A 539 35.67 -17.18 -3.67
CA ASN A 539 36.08 -16.14 -2.74
C ASN A 539 34.99 -15.89 -1.68
N THR A 540 35.04 -16.66 -0.60
CA THR A 540 34.11 -16.54 0.53
C THR A 540 34.82 -16.11 1.83
N SER A 541 36.03 -15.56 1.73
CA SER A 541 36.86 -15.23 2.91
C SER A 541 37.75 -13.99 2.77
N ALA A 542 37.92 -13.42 1.57
CA ALA A 542 38.72 -12.23 1.34
C ALA A 542 37.83 -11.08 0.82
N PRO A 543 37.14 -10.34 1.70
CA PRO A 543 36.35 -9.20 1.30
C PRO A 543 37.26 -8.06 0.84
N ASN A 544 36.90 -7.44 -0.29
CA ASN A 544 37.56 -6.25 -0.80
C ASN A 544 36.62 -5.53 -1.78
N PRO A 545 36.14 -4.31 -1.46
CA PRO A 545 36.43 -3.53 -0.26
C PRO A 545 35.65 -3.99 0.97
N VAL A 546 36.02 -3.41 2.11
CA VAL A 546 35.19 -3.36 3.32
C VAL A 546 34.71 -1.92 3.48
N ILE A 547 33.41 -1.72 3.63
CA ILE A 547 32.77 -0.42 3.77
C ILE A 547 32.34 -0.24 5.22
N THR A 548 32.85 0.81 5.87
CA THR A 548 32.42 1.23 7.20
C THR A 548 31.62 2.50 7.08
N LEU A 549 30.32 2.42 7.39
CA LEU A 549 29.42 3.56 7.34
C LEU A 549 29.69 4.51 8.50
N THR A 550 29.73 5.80 8.19
CA THR A 550 29.90 6.87 9.19
C THR A 550 28.59 7.37 9.77
N SER A 551 27.51 7.29 8.98
CA SER A 551 26.16 7.68 9.39
C SER A 551 25.54 6.61 10.30
N PRO A 552 24.93 6.99 11.44
CA PRO A 552 24.36 6.04 12.39
C PRO A 552 23.08 5.38 11.83
N ASN A 553 22.68 4.27 12.46
CA ASN A 553 21.42 3.57 12.21
C ASN A 553 21.13 3.20 10.74
N PRO A 554 22.08 2.57 10.01
CA PRO A 554 21.76 2.01 8.70
C PRO A 554 20.65 0.96 8.81
N LYS A 555 19.71 0.99 7.87
CA LYS A 555 18.52 0.13 7.92
C LYS A 555 18.29 -0.66 6.64
N SER A 556 18.57 -0.11 5.46
CA SER A 556 18.35 -0.82 4.20
C SER A 556 19.51 -0.62 3.23
N ILE A 557 19.76 -1.64 2.40
CA ILE A 557 20.73 -1.59 1.31
C ILE A 557 20.15 -2.17 0.03
N ALA A 558 20.57 -1.61 -1.11
CA ALA A 558 20.35 -2.16 -2.43
C ALA A 558 21.63 -1.97 -3.27
N ALA A 559 21.90 -2.87 -4.21
CA ALA A 559 23.04 -2.75 -5.11
C ALA A 559 22.61 -2.95 -6.56
N ALA A 560 23.20 -2.17 -7.45
CA ALA A 560 23.04 -2.31 -8.89
C ALA A 560 24.34 -1.87 -9.57
N GLY A 561 24.77 -2.60 -10.60
CA GLY A 561 26.00 -2.29 -11.32
C GLY A 561 27.20 -2.09 -10.38
N ARG A 562 27.78 -0.89 -10.42
CA ARG A 562 28.99 -0.51 -9.66
C ARG A 562 28.70 0.02 -8.24
N TYR A 563 27.46 0.28 -7.87
CA TYR A 563 27.16 1.07 -6.67
C TYR A 563 26.27 0.34 -5.66
N LEU A 564 26.56 0.63 -4.39
CA LEU A 564 25.76 0.28 -3.23
C LEU A 564 25.00 1.52 -2.75
N PHE A 565 23.71 1.37 -2.51
CA PHE A 565 22.82 2.40 -1.99
C PHE A 565 22.43 2.04 -0.56
N VAL A 566 22.57 3.00 0.36
CA VAL A 566 22.32 2.79 1.79
C VAL A 566 21.36 3.83 2.31
N GLY A 567 20.35 3.41 3.08
CA GLY A 567 19.48 4.31 3.81
C GLY A 567 19.39 3.99 5.29
N TYR A 568 18.89 4.97 6.01
CA TYR A 568 19.03 5.10 7.45
C TYR A 568 17.69 5.33 8.13
N VAL A 569 17.58 4.94 9.39
CA VAL A 569 16.40 5.19 10.23
C VAL A 569 16.78 6.12 11.40
N HIS A 570 15.87 7.00 11.81
CA HIS A 570 16.02 7.99 12.87
C HIS A 570 17.26 8.88 12.74
N THR A 571 17.67 9.18 11.51
CA THR A 571 18.91 9.91 11.24
C THR A 571 18.69 10.98 10.18
N VAL A 572 18.61 10.57 8.91
CA VAL A 572 18.34 11.42 7.76
C VAL A 572 17.58 10.61 6.71
N PRO A 573 16.74 11.27 5.89
CA PRO A 573 15.99 10.58 4.84
C PRO A 573 16.81 10.29 3.57
N ASN A 574 18.10 10.59 3.60
CA ASN A 574 19.01 10.58 2.47
C ASN A 574 19.46 9.16 2.11
N ILE A 575 19.94 9.00 0.87
CA ILE A 575 20.53 7.74 0.38
C ILE A 575 22.01 7.96 0.09
N ASP A 576 22.88 7.29 0.82
CA ASP A 576 24.32 7.31 0.57
C ASP A 576 24.67 6.31 -0.53
N VAL A 577 25.56 6.73 -1.44
CA VAL A 577 25.99 5.95 -2.60
C VAL A 577 27.46 5.63 -2.47
N PHE A 578 27.81 4.35 -2.40
CA PHE A 578 29.18 3.87 -2.29
C PHE A 578 29.62 3.14 -3.57
N ASP A 579 30.88 3.32 -3.95
CA ASP A 579 31.51 2.57 -5.04
C ASP A 579 31.91 1.18 -4.54
N LEU A 580 31.38 0.12 -5.17
CA LEU A 580 31.64 -1.26 -4.76
C LEU A 580 33.07 -1.73 -5.02
N SER A 581 33.87 -1.02 -5.80
CA SER A 581 35.27 -1.39 -6.05
C SER A 581 36.26 -0.72 -5.11
N THR A 582 35.93 0.50 -4.64
CA THR A 582 36.83 1.28 -3.76
C THR A 582 36.33 1.39 -2.32
N GLY A 583 35.04 1.12 -2.09
CA GLY A 583 34.37 1.31 -0.81
C GLY A 583 34.17 2.78 -0.43
N SER A 584 34.46 3.71 -1.33
CA SER A 584 34.37 5.15 -1.06
C SER A 584 32.95 5.67 -1.24
N LEU A 585 32.54 6.62 -0.40
CA LEU A 585 31.33 7.40 -0.60
C LEU A 585 31.49 8.26 -1.86
N VAL A 586 30.55 8.12 -2.80
CA VAL A 586 30.53 8.81 -4.09
C VAL A 586 29.68 10.08 -3.98
N THR A 587 28.47 9.94 -3.44
CA THR A 587 27.52 11.04 -3.26
C THR A 587 26.46 10.65 -2.23
N THR A 588 25.68 11.64 -1.79
CA THR A 588 24.48 11.46 -0.97
C THR A 588 23.30 12.05 -1.72
N LEU A 589 22.32 11.21 -2.05
CA LEU A 589 21.08 11.63 -2.69
C LEU A 589 20.16 12.23 -1.63
N THR A 590 19.89 13.52 -1.77
CA THR A 590 18.96 14.27 -0.92
C THR A 590 17.74 14.69 -1.73
N ASN A 591 16.77 15.37 -1.13
CA ASN A 591 15.62 15.87 -1.89
C ASN A 591 16.04 17.01 -2.83
N SER A 592 16.16 16.71 -4.12
CA SER A 592 16.44 17.72 -5.16
C SER A 592 15.22 18.53 -5.57
N ASN A 593 14.02 18.17 -5.09
CA ASN A 593 12.74 18.80 -5.44
C ASN A 593 11.83 19.06 -4.22
N PRO A 594 12.31 19.79 -3.19
CA PRO A 594 11.56 19.98 -1.93
C PRO A 594 10.30 20.85 -2.09
N ALA A 595 10.17 21.59 -3.19
CA ALA A 595 8.98 22.39 -3.47
C ALA A 595 7.79 21.53 -3.93
N ALA A 596 8.04 20.38 -4.57
CA ALA A 596 7.01 19.52 -5.13
C ALA A 596 6.75 18.27 -4.29
N MET A 597 7.71 17.84 -3.46
CA MET A 597 7.56 16.63 -2.68
C MET A 597 8.34 16.59 -1.37
N ASP A 598 7.86 15.75 -0.47
CA ASP A 598 8.52 15.36 0.76
C ASP A 598 9.11 13.94 0.60
N VAL A 599 10.31 13.71 1.16
CA VAL A 599 11.00 12.41 1.07
C VAL A 599 10.80 11.55 2.32
N GLY A 600 9.96 11.97 3.26
CA GLY A 600 9.85 11.38 4.59
C GLY A 600 11.02 11.75 5.49
N ASN A 601 11.01 11.23 6.71
CA ASN A 601 12.09 11.41 7.68
C ASN A 601 13.18 10.31 7.57
N ASP A 602 12.81 9.09 7.19
CA ASP A 602 13.63 7.88 7.38
C ASP A 602 13.42 6.84 6.26
N VAL A 603 14.24 5.78 6.28
CA VAL A 603 13.99 4.46 5.65
C VAL A 603 13.65 3.48 6.77
N ASP A 604 12.37 3.22 7.01
CA ASP A 604 11.91 2.44 8.17
C ASP A 604 11.59 0.98 7.79
N SER A 605 12.49 0.32 7.07
CA SER A 605 12.30 -1.08 6.66
C SER A 605 13.61 -1.76 6.32
N MET A 606 13.74 -3.07 6.61
CA MET A 606 14.92 -3.85 6.22
C MET A 606 15.20 -3.77 4.71
N TYR A 607 14.13 -3.71 3.92
CA TYR A 607 14.18 -3.71 2.46
C TYR A 607 13.41 -2.51 1.88
N GLY A 608 13.51 -1.34 2.53
CA GLY A 608 12.87 -0.09 2.10
C GLY A 608 13.47 0.55 0.86
N ILE A 609 14.61 0.04 0.36
CA ILE A 609 15.27 0.55 -0.86
C ILE A 609 15.31 -0.52 -1.95
N ARG A 610 15.12 -0.10 -3.21
CA ARG A 610 15.48 -0.87 -4.41
C ARG A 610 16.29 -0.02 -5.35
N ALA A 611 17.15 -0.65 -6.13
CA ALA A 611 17.98 0.00 -7.13
C ALA A 611 17.96 -0.81 -8.43
N TYR A 612 17.98 -0.12 -9.56
CA TYR A 612 18.07 -0.71 -10.89
C TYR A 612 18.95 0.16 -11.78
N LEU A 613 19.83 -0.47 -12.56
CA LEU A 613 20.62 0.19 -13.59
C LEU A 613 19.92 0.04 -14.93
N ARG A 614 19.47 1.16 -15.50
CA ARG A 614 18.82 1.20 -16.81
C ARG A 614 19.82 0.98 -17.92
N SER A 615 19.31 0.60 -19.09
CA SER A 615 20.09 0.47 -20.33
C SER A 615 20.79 1.76 -20.76
N SER A 616 20.29 2.93 -20.33
CA SER A 616 20.89 4.24 -20.56
C SER A 616 22.11 4.55 -19.68
N GLY A 617 22.39 3.73 -18.66
CA GLY A 617 23.38 4.02 -17.62
C GLY A 617 22.84 4.80 -16.42
N GLU A 618 21.57 5.21 -16.44
CA GLU A 618 20.90 5.87 -15.31
C GLU A 618 20.52 4.85 -14.23
N TYR A 619 20.78 5.18 -12.97
CA TYR A 619 20.31 4.43 -11.81
C TYR A 619 18.95 4.95 -11.37
N VAL A 620 18.00 4.04 -11.18
CA VAL A 620 16.70 4.31 -10.56
C VAL A 620 16.68 3.69 -9.18
N ILE A 621 16.49 4.53 -8.17
CA ILE A 621 16.46 4.11 -6.77
C ILE A 621 15.10 4.46 -6.19
N THR A 622 14.40 3.48 -5.65
CA THR A 622 13.14 3.70 -4.95
C THR A 622 13.33 3.59 -3.45
N LYS A 623 12.66 4.45 -2.69
CA LYS A 623 12.70 4.50 -1.24
C LYS A 623 11.26 4.61 -0.70
N ASP A 624 10.95 3.88 0.37
CA ASP A 624 9.69 4.03 1.08
C ASP A 624 9.51 5.45 1.64
N ASN A 625 8.27 5.95 1.61
CA ASN A 625 7.86 7.20 2.24
C ASN A 625 6.49 7.02 2.90
N TYR A 626 6.51 6.46 4.10
CA TYR A 626 5.30 6.22 4.89
C TYR A 626 4.67 7.53 5.39
N ASN A 627 5.46 8.58 5.60
CA ASN A 627 4.95 9.90 6.00
C ASN A 627 4.02 10.50 4.96
N GLY A 628 4.38 10.41 3.69
CA GLY A 628 3.58 10.94 2.57
C GLY A 628 2.69 9.90 1.90
N SER A 629 2.60 8.68 2.44
CA SER A 629 1.88 7.56 1.82
C SER A 629 2.25 7.38 0.33
N SER A 630 3.55 7.49 0.02
CA SER A 630 4.12 7.51 -1.33
C SER A 630 5.39 6.68 -1.42
N ILE A 631 6.02 6.64 -2.60
CA ILE A 631 7.34 6.07 -2.82
C ILE A 631 8.20 7.14 -3.48
N VAL A 632 9.38 7.41 -2.92
CA VAL A 632 10.37 8.32 -3.52
C VAL A 632 11.11 7.58 -4.63
N VAL A 633 11.36 8.26 -5.73
CA VAL A 633 12.13 7.77 -6.87
C VAL A 633 13.26 8.74 -7.15
N TYR A 634 14.49 8.32 -6.88
CA TYR A 634 15.69 9.01 -7.33
C TYR A 634 16.11 8.48 -8.69
N ARG A 635 16.50 9.38 -9.58
CA ARG A 635 17.17 9.06 -10.85
C ARG A 635 18.53 9.70 -10.84
N TRP A 636 19.58 8.91 -11.00
CA TRP A 636 20.95 9.37 -10.83
C TRP A 636 21.82 8.86 -11.99
N LEU A 637 22.54 9.79 -12.63
CA LEU A 637 23.57 9.48 -13.60
C LEU A 637 24.93 9.90 -13.00
N PRO A 638 25.84 8.93 -12.70
CA PRO A 638 27.13 9.19 -12.07
C PRO A 638 28.09 10.07 -12.87
#